data_AF-A0A1V6A5W2-F1
#
_entry.id   AF-A0A1V6A5W2-F1
#
_cell.length_a   1.000
_cell.length_b   1.000
_cell.length_c   1.000
_cell.angle_alpha   90.00
_cell.angle_beta   90.00
_cell.angle_gamma   90.00
#
_symmetry.space_group_name_H-M   'P 1'
#
loop_
_entity.id
_entity.type
_entity.pdbx_description
1 polymer ?
#
loop_
_entity_poly.entity_id
_entity_poly.type
_entity_poly.pdbx_seq_one_letter_code
_entity_poly.pdbx_strand_id
1 'polypeptide(L)'
;MIKVDKLFKNAIVLTVDEKFNIYEMGAVATDKDKIVAVGPEKDICGAYEGAEVIDCKGKVLMPGLVNVHTHVPMTLLRGLSDDLRLDVWLMGYIMPVEREFVSPEMVVLGTKIACAEMIRCGTTSFADMYYFEKEIAKTTAEAGMRAVCGESVLMFPAPDASCYEDALKLCEDFIKEYKNHPLIVPAVAPHAPYTTTPEILQACADLALKYDVPVLMHLGETASEVEGVNKQYGQNVISYAKSQKLLQTKLSGAHLVHIDESEMREMARNNCGGAHNPSSNMKLASGAAPITKMVELGMNVGIGTDGPSSNNDLDMFEEIRLASLLAKLQTGDPTSLPAKTIIYMATRGGAKSIHIEDITGSIAVGKRADMILVDLAPVHNSPRFKRDADGIYAQIVYASKSTDVSDVMVNGKWLMRDKKLLTIDETSLLEEAKGFAAKVDAFLAEREQSLLSKLVAIGGATQDESFEIQTKVKVSDLKPVIEKLNSSNIVIREKKHYKQFDTYFKFNSTGEMVRYREDELIDEAGKTVSVRPRLTLIGEAKHGISEDTKSLLSRSRYIAQAGNSLRFYREYFKPDSILEVQKDRQRFHVTFEENNFFINLDEMNQPEIGKYVEVKATTFSSHDAEQKNKLAGKLLEALGLTKDSSIHEDYHEMK
;
A
#
# COMPACT_ATOMS: atom_id res chain seq x y z
N MET A 1 -13.77 -4.21 -54.14
CA MET A 1 -13.73 -4.17 -52.66
C MET A 1 -12.30 -3.89 -52.21
N ILE A 2 -12.13 -3.14 -51.15
CA ILE A 2 -10.84 -2.84 -50.52
C ILE A 2 -10.42 -4.07 -49.70
N LYS A 3 -9.23 -4.60 -49.91
CA LYS A 3 -8.73 -5.77 -49.17
C LYS A 3 -8.21 -5.37 -47.80
N VAL A 4 -8.53 -6.16 -46.78
CA VAL A 4 -8.10 -5.96 -45.39
C VAL A 4 -7.78 -7.31 -44.73
N ASP A 5 -7.02 -7.31 -43.65
CA ASP A 5 -6.67 -8.54 -42.94
C ASP A 5 -7.88 -9.23 -42.30
N LYS A 6 -8.74 -8.48 -41.60
CA LYS A 6 -9.89 -9.05 -40.90
C LYS A 6 -11.16 -8.22 -41.11
N LEU A 7 -12.27 -8.92 -41.29
CA LEU A 7 -13.60 -8.34 -41.40
C LEU A 7 -14.54 -9.00 -40.38
N PHE A 8 -15.01 -8.21 -39.41
CA PHE A 8 -15.95 -8.62 -38.38
C PHE A 8 -17.36 -8.27 -38.85
N LYS A 9 -18.29 -9.22 -38.82
CA LYS A 9 -19.70 -9.03 -39.23
C LYS A 9 -20.65 -9.62 -38.21
N ASN A 10 -21.95 -9.33 -38.37
CA ASN A 10 -23.01 -9.82 -37.50
C ASN A 10 -22.72 -9.48 -36.03
N ALA A 11 -22.25 -8.26 -35.77
CA ALA A 11 -21.94 -7.75 -34.44
C ALA A 11 -22.91 -6.63 -34.05
N ILE A 12 -23.17 -6.49 -32.75
CA ILE A 12 -23.65 -5.21 -32.22
C ILE A 12 -22.42 -4.38 -31.90
N VAL A 13 -22.08 -3.40 -32.73
CA VAL A 13 -20.85 -2.62 -32.58
C VAL A 13 -21.10 -1.39 -31.72
N LEU A 14 -20.44 -1.31 -30.57
CA LEU A 14 -20.39 -0.11 -29.72
C LEU A 14 -19.07 0.60 -29.98
N THR A 15 -19.11 1.75 -30.64
CA THR A 15 -17.86 2.43 -31.03
C THR A 15 -17.16 3.13 -29.88
N VAL A 16 -17.94 3.71 -28.96
CA VAL A 16 -17.45 4.68 -27.96
C VAL A 16 -16.63 5.80 -28.63
N ASP A 17 -16.91 6.12 -29.89
CA ASP A 17 -16.39 7.29 -30.58
C ASP A 17 -17.07 8.56 -30.07
N GLU A 18 -16.68 9.75 -30.55
CA GLU A 18 -17.19 11.03 -30.02
C GLU A 18 -18.72 11.12 -30.04
N LYS A 19 -19.36 10.37 -30.93
CA LYS A 19 -20.81 10.35 -31.12
C LYS A 19 -21.48 9.16 -30.42
N PHE A 20 -20.71 8.26 -29.81
CA PHE A 20 -21.18 7.00 -29.25
C PHE A 20 -22.02 6.20 -30.25
N ASN A 21 -21.55 6.09 -31.50
CA ASN A 21 -22.30 5.35 -32.53
C ASN A 21 -22.51 3.87 -32.10
N ILE A 22 -23.73 3.38 -32.33
CA ILE A 22 -24.14 1.99 -32.12
C ILE A 22 -24.66 1.43 -33.44
N TYR A 23 -24.11 0.29 -33.87
CA TYR A 23 -24.58 -0.42 -35.06
C TYR A 23 -25.13 -1.79 -34.65
N GLU A 24 -26.46 -1.93 -34.58
CA GLU A 24 -27.16 -3.19 -34.21
C GLU A 24 -26.82 -4.37 -35.13
N MET A 25 -26.64 -4.07 -36.42
CA MET A 25 -26.09 -4.97 -37.43
C MET A 25 -24.85 -4.29 -38.00
N GLY A 26 -23.80 -4.28 -37.20
CA GLY A 26 -22.55 -3.59 -37.49
C GLY A 26 -21.45 -4.52 -37.98
N ALA A 27 -20.45 -3.89 -38.60
CA ALA A 27 -19.22 -4.53 -39.00
C ALA A 27 -18.03 -3.61 -38.76
N VAL A 28 -16.86 -4.23 -38.60
CA VAL A 28 -15.56 -3.57 -38.45
C VAL A 28 -14.58 -4.20 -39.41
N ALA A 29 -13.81 -3.38 -40.12
CA ALA A 29 -12.69 -3.82 -40.94
C ALA A 29 -11.38 -3.39 -40.29
N THR A 30 -10.43 -4.32 -40.18
CA THR A 30 -9.10 -4.05 -39.64
C THR A 30 -8.04 -4.47 -40.64
N ASP A 31 -7.03 -3.62 -40.82
CA ASP A 31 -5.84 -3.92 -41.60
C ASP A 31 -4.63 -3.87 -40.67
N LYS A 32 -3.89 -4.99 -40.58
CA LYS A 32 -2.83 -5.22 -39.61
C LYS A 32 -3.31 -4.96 -38.18
N ASP A 33 -2.81 -3.89 -37.58
CA ASP A 33 -3.04 -3.50 -36.20
C ASP A 33 -4.04 -2.34 -36.07
N LYS A 34 -4.61 -1.84 -37.17
CA LYS A 34 -5.48 -0.66 -37.18
C LYS A 34 -6.91 -0.99 -37.61
N ILE A 35 -7.84 -0.24 -37.04
CA ILE A 35 -9.22 -0.16 -37.52
C ILE A 35 -9.23 0.75 -38.74
N VAL A 36 -9.74 0.25 -39.86
CA VAL A 36 -9.79 1.00 -41.13
C VAL A 36 -11.22 1.36 -41.56
N ALA A 37 -12.22 0.67 -41.03
CA ALA A 37 -13.62 1.05 -41.18
C ALA A 37 -14.51 0.47 -40.07
N VAL A 38 -15.60 1.17 -39.76
CA VAL A 38 -16.66 0.73 -38.85
C VAL A 38 -17.98 1.35 -39.30
N GLY A 39 -19.07 0.58 -39.27
CA GLY A 39 -20.37 1.05 -39.75
C GLY A 39 -21.43 -0.05 -39.84
N PRO A 40 -22.56 0.23 -40.50
CA PRO A 40 -23.56 -0.77 -40.82
C PRO A 40 -22.94 -1.92 -41.64
N GLU A 41 -23.29 -3.16 -41.30
CA GLU A 41 -22.69 -4.35 -41.91
C GLU A 41 -22.78 -4.34 -43.43
N LYS A 42 -23.94 -3.95 -43.97
CA LYS A 42 -24.17 -3.87 -45.41
C LYS A 42 -23.16 -2.98 -46.12
N ASP A 43 -22.82 -1.84 -45.52
CA ASP A 43 -21.94 -0.85 -46.12
C ASP A 43 -20.48 -1.32 -46.06
N ILE A 44 -20.05 -1.83 -44.90
CA ILE A 44 -18.68 -2.32 -44.72
C ILE A 44 -18.44 -3.58 -45.55
N CYS A 45 -19.33 -4.57 -45.52
CA CYS A 45 -19.20 -5.80 -46.31
C CYS A 45 -19.35 -5.57 -47.82
N GLY A 46 -20.00 -4.48 -48.25
CA GLY A 46 -20.05 -4.08 -49.66
C GLY A 46 -18.79 -3.36 -50.14
N ALA A 47 -18.07 -2.67 -49.24
CA ALA A 47 -16.88 -1.91 -49.54
C ALA A 47 -15.58 -2.71 -49.33
N TYR A 48 -15.53 -3.63 -48.36
CA TYR A 48 -14.33 -4.31 -47.90
C TYR A 48 -14.41 -5.83 -48.05
N GLU A 49 -13.26 -6.46 -48.32
CA GLU A 49 -13.07 -7.91 -48.40
C GLU A 49 -11.96 -8.33 -47.42
N GLY A 50 -12.32 -9.07 -46.38
CA GLY A 50 -11.38 -9.54 -45.35
C GLY A 50 -10.71 -10.85 -45.71
N ALA A 51 -9.40 -10.97 -45.48
CA ALA A 51 -8.69 -12.24 -45.60
C ALA A 51 -9.18 -13.28 -44.57
N GLU A 52 -9.47 -12.82 -43.35
CA GLU A 52 -10.24 -13.55 -42.34
C GLU A 52 -11.61 -12.87 -42.16
N VAL A 53 -12.70 -13.62 -42.31
CA VAL A 53 -14.06 -13.12 -42.01
C VAL A 53 -14.54 -13.75 -40.72
N ILE A 54 -14.84 -12.91 -39.72
CA ILE A 54 -15.28 -13.31 -38.39
C ILE A 54 -16.76 -13.01 -38.24
N ASP A 55 -17.55 -14.05 -38.00
CA ASP A 55 -18.95 -13.93 -37.60
C ASP A 55 -19.03 -13.76 -36.07
N CYS A 56 -19.46 -12.58 -35.63
CA CYS A 56 -19.58 -12.23 -34.21
C CYS A 56 -20.86 -12.79 -33.57
N LYS A 57 -21.71 -13.49 -34.32
CA LYS A 57 -22.90 -14.22 -33.81
C LYS A 57 -23.87 -13.35 -33.01
N GLY A 58 -24.00 -12.08 -33.36
CA GLY A 58 -24.85 -11.10 -32.69
C GLY A 58 -24.32 -10.62 -31.33
N LYS A 59 -23.08 -10.98 -30.96
CA LYS A 59 -22.42 -10.50 -29.74
C LYS A 59 -22.05 -9.02 -29.85
N VAL A 60 -21.79 -8.40 -28.70
CA VAL A 60 -21.34 -7.01 -28.64
C VAL A 60 -19.85 -6.93 -28.95
N LEU A 61 -19.49 -6.19 -30.00
CA LEU A 61 -18.12 -5.81 -30.30
C LEU A 61 -17.88 -4.39 -29.79
N MET A 62 -16.97 -4.23 -28.83
CA MET A 62 -16.66 -2.93 -28.22
C MET A 62 -15.15 -2.77 -28.00
N PRO A 63 -14.64 -1.56 -27.70
CA PRO A 63 -13.25 -1.38 -27.34
C PRO A 63 -12.93 -2.23 -26.11
N GLY A 64 -11.71 -2.75 -26.05
CA GLY A 64 -11.29 -3.42 -24.84
C GLY A 64 -11.22 -2.48 -23.65
N LEU A 65 -11.37 -3.05 -22.45
CA LEU A 65 -11.35 -2.29 -21.21
C LEU A 65 -9.93 -1.80 -20.94
N VAL A 66 -9.84 -0.61 -20.34
CA VAL A 66 -8.60 0.06 -19.95
C VAL A 66 -8.58 0.16 -18.42
N ASN A 67 -7.74 -0.66 -17.79
CA ASN A 67 -7.51 -0.62 -16.34
C ASN A 67 -6.49 0.48 -16.02
N VAL A 68 -6.92 1.64 -15.54
CA VAL A 68 -6.04 2.82 -15.48
C VAL A 68 -5.09 2.87 -14.28
N HIS A 69 -5.09 1.85 -13.42
CA HIS A 69 -4.18 1.75 -12.30
C HIS A 69 -4.16 0.34 -11.68
N THR A 70 -2.98 -0.27 -11.58
CA THR A 70 -2.75 -1.56 -10.94
C THR A 70 -1.28 -1.73 -10.50
N HIS A 71 -1.01 -2.86 -9.83
CA HIS A 71 0.30 -3.36 -9.42
C HIS A 71 0.38 -4.85 -9.80
N VAL A 72 0.69 -5.15 -11.07
CA VAL A 72 0.47 -6.48 -11.64
C VAL A 72 1.22 -7.62 -10.95
N PRO A 73 2.46 -7.45 -10.43
CA PRO A 73 3.14 -8.56 -9.76
C PRO A 73 2.50 -8.97 -8.43
N MET A 74 1.72 -8.09 -7.81
CA MET A 74 1.03 -8.37 -6.54
C MET A 74 -0.05 -9.44 -6.66
N THR A 75 -0.37 -9.95 -7.87
CA THR A 75 -1.17 -11.17 -8.05
C THR A 75 -0.67 -12.35 -7.23
N LEU A 76 0.64 -12.46 -7.01
CA LEU A 76 1.27 -13.47 -6.16
C LEU A 76 1.13 -13.20 -4.65
N LEU A 77 0.65 -12.02 -4.28
CA LEU A 77 0.38 -11.57 -2.91
C LEU A 77 -1.14 -11.46 -2.66
N ARG A 78 -1.96 -12.05 -3.54
CA ARG A 78 -3.42 -12.05 -3.43
C ARG A 78 -3.87 -12.79 -2.17
N GLY A 79 -4.71 -12.14 -1.36
CA GLY A 79 -5.28 -12.75 -0.16
C GLY A 79 -4.27 -13.07 0.94
N LEU A 80 -3.07 -12.49 0.88
CA LEU A 80 -1.99 -12.80 1.82
C LEU A 80 -2.27 -12.32 3.23
N SER A 81 -2.85 -11.12 3.36
CA SER A 81 -3.19 -10.51 4.64
C SER A 81 -4.30 -9.49 4.41
N ASP A 82 -5.51 -9.82 4.87
CA ASP A 82 -6.72 -9.00 4.68
C ASP A 82 -7.28 -8.50 6.02
N ASP A 83 -8.25 -7.59 5.95
CA ASP A 83 -8.97 -7.01 7.09
C ASP A 83 -8.06 -6.27 8.10
N LEU A 84 -7.04 -5.59 7.57
CA LEU A 84 -6.10 -4.75 8.30
C LEU A 84 -6.20 -3.30 7.84
N ARG A 85 -5.88 -2.35 8.72
CA ARG A 85 -5.68 -0.95 8.30
C ARG A 85 -4.52 -0.84 7.31
N LEU A 86 -4.60 0.13 6.38
CA LEU A 86 -3.58 0.35 5.35
C LEU A 86 -2.14 0.42 5.90
N ASP A 87 -1.94 1.14 7.02
CA ASP A 87 -0.63 1.24 7.66
C ASP A 87 -0.10 -0.10 8.17
N VAL A 88 -0.94 -0.89 8.83
CA VAL A 88 -0.61 -2.24 9.33
C VAL A 88 -0.39 -3.22 8.18
N TRP A 89 -1.26 -3.18 7.18
CA TRP A 89 -1.18 -4.03 5.99
C TRP A 89 0.11 -3.78 5.21
N LEU A 90 0.37 -2.52 4.85
CA LEU A 90 1.50 -2.13 4.02
C LEU A 90 2.83 -2.32 4.76
N MET A 91 2.99 -1.71 5.93
CA MET A 91 4.27 -1.75 6.66
C MET A 91 4.50 -3.07 7.40
N GLY A 92 3.42 -3.72 7.82
CA GLY A 92 3.48 -4.94 8.62
C GLY A 92 3.51 -6.21 7.78
N TYR A 93 2.94 -6.25 6.58
CA TYR A 93 2.83 -7.50 5.83
C TYR A 93 3.38 -7.39 4.42
N ILE A 94 2.88 -6.44 3.63
CA ILE A 94 3.24 -6.30 2.22
C ILE A 94 4.72 -5.92 2.04
N MET A 95 5.17 -4.77 2.55
CA MET A 95 6.55 -4.31 2.36
C MET A 95 7.63 -5.28 2.87
N PRO A 96 7.45 -5.98 4.01
CA PRO A 96 8.39 -7.03 4.42
C PRO A 96 8.46 -8.20 3.43
N VAL A 97 7.32 -8.64 2.88
CA VAL A 97 7.28 -9.71 1.88
C VAL A 97 7.86 -9.22 0.56
N GLU A 98 7.57 -7.99 0.16
CA GLU A 98 8.16 -7.40 -1.03
C GLU A 98 9.68 -7.30 -0.93
N ARG A 99 10.20 -6.82 0.20
CA ARG A 99 11.65 -6.73 0.43
C ARG A 99 12.37 -8.07 0.36
N GLU A 100 11.72 -9.15 0.76
CA GLU A 100 12.31 -10.49 0.76
C GLU A 100 12.16 -11.18 -0.61
N PHE A 101 10.99 -11.03 -1.26
CA PHE A 101 10.60 -11.88 -2.39
C PHE A 101 10.45 -11.17 -3.73
N VAL A 102 10.38 -9.84 -3.78
CA VAL A 102 10.30 -9.15 -5.08
C VAL A 102 11.65 -9.24 -5.77
N SER A 103 11.67 -10.06 -6.79
CA SER A 103 12.80 -10.31 -7.68
C SER A 103 12.31 -10.25 -9.14
N PRO A 104 13.22 -10.17 -10.13
CA PRO A 104 12.84 -10.27 -11.54
C PRO A 104 11.97 -11.50 -11.84
N GLU A 105 12.25 -12.65 -11.23
CA GLU A 105 11.50 -13.89 -11.42
C GLU A 105 10.08 -13.79 -10.87
N MET A 106 9.92 -13.23 -9.67
CA MET A 106 8.60 -12.98 -9.05
C MET A 106 7.78 -12.03 -9.93
N VAL A 107 8.41 -10.95 -10.40
CA VAL A 107 7.76 -9.94 -11.22
C VAL A 107 7.29 -10.51 -12.55
N VAL A 108 8.12 -11.33 -13.23
CA VAL A 108 7.72 -12.02 -14.47
C VAL A 108 6.55 -12.97 -14.22
N LEU A 109 6.60 -13.80 -13.18
CA LEU A 109 5.53 -14.75 -12.87
C LEU A 109 4.21 -14.03 -12.54
N GLY A 110 4.25 -13.04 -11.66
CA GLY A 110 3.07 -12.26 -11.28
C GLY A 110 2.47 -11.48 -12.46
N THR A 111 3.31 -10.88 -13.31
CA THR A 111 2.87 -10.19 -14.52
C THR A 111 2.16 -11.13 -15.49
N LYS A 112 2.65 -12.36 -15.68
CA LYS A 112 1.98 -13.35 -16.55
C LYS A 112 0.62 -13.75 -16.01
N ILE A 113 0.49 -13.94 -14.70
CA ILE A 113 -0.80 -14.25 -14.05
C ILE A 113 -1.77 -13.09 -14.24
N ALA A 114 -1.32 -11.85 -14.00
CA ALA A 114 -2.12 -10.66 -14.18
C ALA A 114 -2.60 -10.50 -15.64
N CYS A 115 -1.70 -10.71 -16.61
CA CYS A 115 -2.06 -10.67 -18.03
C CYS A 115 -3.10 -11.73 -18.38
N ALA A 116 -2.95 -12.96 -17.88
CA ALA A 116 -3.92 -14.03 -18.12
C ALA A 116 -5.32 -13.66 -17.59
N GLU A 117 -5.40 -13.17 -16.35
CA GLU A 117 -6.65 -12.72 -15.72
C GLU A 117 -7.27 -11.55 -16.47
N MET A 118 -6.49 -10.51 -16.76
CA MET A 118 -6.96 -9.34 -17.49
C MET A 118 -7.47 -9.69 -18.90
N ILE A 119 -6.77 -10.55 -19.64
CA ILE A 119 -7.25 -11.05 -20.95
C ILE A 119 -8.56 -11.81 -20.78
N ARG A 120 -8.71 -12.65 -19.74
CA ARG A 120 -9.98 -13.36 -19.48
C ARG A 120 -11.15 -12.39 -19.24
N CYS A 121 -10.90 -11.27 -18.58
CA CYS A 121 -11.93 -10.30 -18.20
C CYS A 121 -12.16 -9.19 -19.25
N GLY A 122 -11.50 -9.24 -20.40
CA GLY A 122 -11.69 -8.26 -21.48
C GLY A 122 -10.90 -6.96 -21.33
N THR A 123 -9.94 -6.93 -20.41
CA THR A 123 -8.96 -5.84 -20.31
C THR A 123 -7.92 -6.00 -21.41
N THR A 124 -7.65 -4.92 -22.14
CA THR A 124 -6.70 -4.89 -23.26
C THR A 124 -5.51 -3.98 -23.01
N SER A 125 -5.72 -2.99 -22.14
CA SER A 125 -4.70 -2.02 -21.74
C SER A 125 -4.75 -1.85 -20.23
N PHE A 126 -3.59 -1.67 -19.61
CA PHE A 126 -3.53 -1.27 -18.20
C PHE A 126 -2.46 -0.21 -17.94
N ALA A 127 -2.52 0.47 -16.81
CA ALA A 127 -1.43 1.28 -16.30
C ALA A 127 -0.88 0.64 -15.01
N ASP A 128 0.40 0.32 -15.01
CA ASP A 128 1.11 -0.30 -13.91
C ASP A 128 2.10 0.67 -13.29
N MET A 129 2.30 0.53 -11.99
CA MET A 129 3.43 1.14 -11.31
C MET A 129 4.00 0.16 -10.30
N TYR A 130 5.20 -0.35 -10.55
CA TYR A 130 5.85 -1.28 -9.65
C TYR A 130 7.38 -1.16 -9.76
N TYR A 131 8.06 -2.22 -9.34
CA TYR A 131 9.50 -2.41 -9.45
C TYR A 131 9.85 -3.35 -10.61
N PHE A 132 11.07 -3.28 -11.11
CA PHE A 132 11.56 -4.04 -12.26
C PHE A 132 10.68 -3.81 -13.50
N GLU A 133 10.28 -2.56 -13.74
CA GLU A 133 9.24 -2.22 -14.72
C GLU A 133 9.63 -2.62 -16.15
N LYS A 134 10.94 -2.69 -16.44
CA LYS A 134 11.47 -3.23 -17.70
C LYS A 134 11.06 -4.70 -17.92
N GLU A 135 11.10 -5.53 -16.89
CA GLU A 135 10.70 -6.95 -16.98
C GLU A 135 9.18 -7.08 -17.07
N ILE A 136 8.43 -6.19 -16.41
CA ILE A 136 6.97 -6.08 -16.54
C ILE A 136 6.60 -5.73 -17.98
N ALA A 137 7.19 -4.67 -18.54
CA ALA A 137 6.97 -4.21 -19.90
C ALA A 137 7.28 -5.31 -20.93
N LYS A 138 8.41 -5.99 -20.78
CA LYS A 138 8.79 -7.11 -21.65
C LYS A 138 7.77 -8.24 -21.58
N THR A 139 7.44 -8.70 -20.36
CA THR A 139 6.51 -9.81 -20.13
C THR A 139 5.11 -9.48 -20.66
N THR A 140 4.66 -8.24 -20.46
CA THR A 140 3.39 -7.71 -20.96
C THR A 140 3.34 -7.73 -22.49
N ALA A 141 4.42 -7.27 -23.15
CA ALA A 141 4.53 -7.29 -24.59
C ALA A 141 4.57 -8.73 -25.16
N GLU A 142 5.24 -9.66 -24.47
CA GLU A 142 5.26 -11.08 -24.82
C GLU A 142 3.87 -11.73 -24.68
N ALA A 143 3.11 -11.37 -23.64
CA ALA A 143 1.70 -11.76 -23.49
C ALA A 143 0.78 -11.14 -24.57
N GLY A 144 1.25 -10.08 -25.24
CA GLY A 144 0.57 -9.37 -26.32
C GLY A 144 -0.34 -8.23 -25.86
N MET A 145 -0.30 -7.86 -24.58
CA MET A 145 -1.12 -6.78 -24.00
C MET A 145 -0.48 -5.40 -24.19
N ARG A 146 -1.30 -4.34 -24.05
CA ARG A 146 -0.84 -2.96 -24.03
C ARG A 146 -0.70 -2.48 -22.59
N ALA A 147 0.32 -1.67 -22.29
CA ALA A 147 0.44 -1.05 -20.98
C ALA A 147 1.09 0.33 -20.99
N VAL A 148 0.71 1.15 -20.02
CA VAL A 148 1.50 2.28 -19.53
C VAL A 148 2.26 1.77 -18.31
N CYS A 149 3.58 1.71 -18.38
CA CYS A 149 4.42 1.07 -17.39
C CYS A 149 5.25 2.12 -16.66
N GLY A 150 5.08 2.28 -15.34
CA GLY A 150 5.67 3.34 -14.54
C GLY A 150 6.72 2.83 -13.55
N GLU A 151 7.99 3.16 -13.77
CA GLU A 151 9.06 2.81 -12.84
C GLU A 151 8.90 3.58 -11.51
N SER A 152 8.80 2.84 -10.40
CA SER A 152 8.55 3.41 -9.08
C SER A 152 9.76 4.16 -8.53
N VAL A 153 9.53 5.36 -7.97
CA VAL A 153 10.57 6.17 -7.31
C VAL A 153 10.15 6.53 -5.88
N LEU A 154 11.02 6.20 -4.91
CA LEU A 154 10.78 6.27 -3.47
C LEU A 154 11.98 6.90 -2.74
N MET A 155 11.74 7.49 -1.56
CA MET A 155 12.82 8.04 -0.71
C MET A 155 13.63 7.00 0.06
N PHE A 156 13.15 5.75 0.12
CA PHE A 156 13.81 4.63 0.78
C PHE A 156 14.17 3.55 -0.27
N PRO A 157 15.10 2.63 0.04
CA PRO A 157 15.50 1.59 -0.90
C PRO A 157 14.32 0.76 -1.40
N ALA A 158 14.28 0.55 -2.71
CA ALA A 158 13.33 -0.30 -3.42
C ALA A 158 13.99 -1.65 -3.78
N PRO A 159 13.22 -2.69 -4.13
CA PRO A 159 13.76 -4.00 -4.54
C PRO A 159 14.78 -3.96 -5.69
N ASP A 160 14.65 -3.01 -6.61
CA ASP A 160 15.49 -2.83 -7.81
C ASP A 160 16.47 -1.65 -7.73
N ALA A 161 16.30 -0.76 -6.74
CA ALA A 161 17.07 0.47 -6.60
C ALA A 161 17.47 0.74 -5.14
N SER A 162 18.77 0.97 -4.91
CA SER A 162 19.28 1.22 -3.55
C SER A 162 18.98 2.63 -3.02
N CYS A 163 18.76 3.57 -3.94
CA CYS A 163 18.43 4.97 -3.69
C CYS A 163 17.57 5.53 -4.82
N TYR A 164 17.00 6.73 -4.64
CA TYR A 164 16.11 7.33 -5.65
C TYR A 164 16.86 7.75 -6.92
N GLU A 165 18.16 8.07 -6.84
CA GLU A 165 18.98 8.37 -8.02
C GLU A 165 19.15 7.15 -8.93
N ASP A 166 19.33 5.95 -8.34
CA ASP A 166 19.36 4.69 -9.08
C ASP A 166 18.02 4.43 -9.78
N ALA A 167 16.91 4.62 -9.06
CA ALA A 167 15.56 4.46 -9.61
C ALA A 167 15.29 5.44 -10.78
N LEU A 168 15.69 6.71 -10.65
CA LEU A 168 15.60 7.68 -11.74
C LEU A 168 16.45 7.28 -12.95
N LYS A 169 17.62 6.66 -12.72
CA LYS A 169 18.49 6.17 -13.80
C LYS A 169 17.87 4.97 -14.51
N LEU A 170 17.31 4.02 -13.77
CA LEU A 170 16.55 2.87 -14.31
C LEU A 170 15.36 3.36 -15.13
N CYS A 171 14.57 4.28 -14.57
CA CYS A 171 13.45 4.91 -15.25
C CYS A 171 13.88 5.59 -16.56
N GLU A 172 14.96 6.39 -16.56
CA GLU A 172 15.44 7.05 -17.76
C GLU A 172 15.89 6.06 -18.85
N ASP A 173 16.60 4.99 -18.47
CA ASP A 173 17.02 3.94 -19.41
C ASP A 173 15.83 3.18 -19.99
N PHE A 174 14.86 2.83 -19.14
CA PHE A 174 13.61 2.21 -19.55
C PHE A 174 12.83 3.08 -20.53
N ILE A 175 12.70 4.39 -20.25
CA ILE A 175 12.06 5.35 -21.16
C ILE A 175 12.76 5.36 -22.52
N LYS A 176 14.10 5.44 -22.55
CA LYS A 176 14.85 5.48 -23.82
C LYS A 176 14.64 4.20 -24.65
N GLU A 177 14.55 3.05 -23.99
CA GLU A 177 14.37 1.76 -24.65
C GLU A 177 12.94 1.58 -25.21
N TYR A 178 11.92 1.97 -24.46
CA TYR A 178 10.51 1.67 -24.80
C TYR A 178 9.72 2.81 -25.44
N LYS A 179 10.25 4.03 -25.56
CA LYS A 179 9.51 5.22 -26.04
C LYS A 179 8.71 5.03 -27.34
N ASN A 180 9.15 4.16 -28.23
CA ASN A 180 8.47 3.88 -29.52
C ASN A 180 7.95 2.44 -29.64
N HIS A 181 7.81 1.73 -28.52
CA HIS A 181 7.34 0.35 -28.52
C HIS A 181 5.85 0.30 -28.91
N PRO A 182 5.40 -0.66 -29.76
CA PRO A 182 4.03 -0.67 -30.27
C PRO A 182 2.95 -0.98 -29.21
N LEU A 183 3.35 -1.56 -28.07
CA LEU A 183 2.45 -2.00 -27.00
C LEU A 183 2.72 -1.33 -25.65
N ILE A 184 3.91 -0.76 -25.44
CA ILE A 184 4.32 -0.26 -24.12
C ILE A 184 4.58 1.23 -24.22
N VAL A 185 4.00 1.98 -23.29
CA VAL A 185 4.28 3.40 -23.08
C VAL A 185 5.03 3.51 -21.73
N PRO A 186 6.32 3.88 -21.72
CA PRO A 186 7.04 4.05 -20.47
C PRO A 186 6.56 5.32 -19.75
N ALA A 187 6.56 5.29 -18.43
CA ALA A 187 6.12 6.37 -17.54
C ALA A 187 7.05 6.48 -16.32
N VAL A 188 6.96 7.61 -15.62
CA VAL A 188 7.63 7.83 -14.33
C VAL A 188 6.60 7.64 -13.22
N ALA A 189 6.91 6.89 -12.16
CA ALA A 189 5.96 6.65 -11.07
C ALA A 189 6.51 7.04 -9.68
N PRO A 190 6.59 8.34 -9.32
CA PRO A 190 6.77 8.69 -7.91
C PRO A 190 5.62 8.11 -7.11
N HIS A 191 5.91 7.35 -6.05
CA HIS A 191 4.88 6.53 -5.40
C HIS A 191 3.72 7.35 -4.79
N ALA A 192 4.01 8.22 -3.81
CA ALA A 192 3.01 9.03 -3.10
C ALA A 192 3.67 10.23 -2.36
N PRO A 193 2.92 11.26 -1.94
CA PRO A 193 3.48 12.43 -1.27
C PRO A 193 4.21 12.12 0.05
N TYR A 194 3.79 11.07 0.76
CA TYR A 194 4.37 10.66 2.04
C TYR A 194 5.57 9.72 1.93
N THR A 195 5.94 9.29 0.72
CA THR A 195 7.13 8.43 0.46
C THR A 195 8.12 9.10 -0.49
N THR A 196 7.94 10.38 -0.78
CA THR A 196 8.79 11.15 -1.70
C THR A 196 9.07 12.53 -1.10
N THR A 197 10.25 13.07 -1.39
CA THR A 197 10.62 14.44 -0.99
C THR A 197 10.34 15.41 -2.14
N PRO A 198 10.30 16.73 -1.88
CA PRO A 198 10.19 17.74 -2.94
C PRO A 198 11.24 17.57 -4.06
N GLU A 199 12.47 17.22 -3.69
CA GLU A 199 13.57 16.99 -4.64
C GLU A 199 13.29 15.79 -5.55
N ILE A 200 12.79 14.69 -4.98
CA ILE A 200 12.40 13.49 -5.74
C ILE A 200 11.26 13.83 -6.71
N LEU A 201 10.22 14.50 -6.24
CA LEU A 201 9.07 14.86 -7.07
C LEU A 201 9.44 15.79 -8.22
N GLN A 202 10.30 16.79 -7.97
CA GLN A 202 10.80 17.68 -9.01
C GLN A 202 11.68 16.94 -10.02
N ALA A 203 12.53 16.02 -9.56
CA ALA A 203 13.36 15.20 -10.46
C ALA A 203 12.52 14.28 -11.35
N CYS A 204 11.49 13.64 -10.80
CA CYS A 204 10.52 12.86 -11.56
C CYS A 204 9.76 13.72 -12.58
N ALA A 205 9.32 14.92 -12.19
CA ALA A 205 8.64 15.85 -13.08
C ALA A 205 9.56 16.30 -14.23
N ASP A 206 10.79 16.70 -13.92
CA ASP A 206 11.78 17.14 -14.90
C ASP A 206 12.14 16.00 -15.89
N LEU A 207 12.24 14.75 -15.41
CA LEU A 207 12.44 13.57 -16.26
C LEU A 207 11.25 13.33 -17.20
N ALA A 208 10.03 13.38 -16.67
CA ALA A 208 8.81 13.18 -17.46
C ALA A 208 8.65 14.27 -18.54
N LEU A 209 8.91 15.53 -18.20
CA LEU A 209 8.90 16.66 -19.14
C LEU A 209 9.98 16.52 -20.22
N LYS A 210 11.19 16.08 -19.86
CA LYS A 210 12.30 15.88 -20.80
C LYS A 210 11.94 14.88 -21.90
N TYR A 211 11.24 13.80 -21.57
CA TYR A 211 10.89 12.74 -22.52
C TYR A 211 9.45 12.78 -23.02
N ASP A 212 8.61 13.69 -22.50
CA ASP A 212 7.18 13.80 -22.80
C ASP A 212 6.39 12.51 -22.52
N VAL A 213 6.64 11.90 -21.36
CA VAL A 213 6.03 10.64 -20.91
C VAL A 213 5.02 10.84 -19.76
N PRO A 214 4.07 9.91 -19.56
CA PRO A 214 3.14 9.96 -18.43
C PRO A 214 3.81 9.93 -17.06
N VAL A 215 3.10 10.44 -16.06
CA VAL A 215 3.43 10.30 -14.64
C VAL A 215 2.29 9.62 -13.92
N LEU A 216 2.56 8.55 -13.18
CA LEU A 216 1.58 7.81 -12.37
C LEU A 216 1.89 8.04 -10.89
N MET A 217 0.91 8.40 -10.06
CA MET A 217 1.14 8.68 -8.64
C MET A 217 -0.12 8.50 -7.81
N HIS A 218 0.00 7.92 -6.62
CA HIS A 218 -1.09 7.93 -5.63
C HIS A 218 -1.25 9.33 -5.05
N LEU A 219 -2.48 9.86 -5.05
CA LEU A 219 -2.77 11.21 -4.56
C LEU A 219 -4.10 11.26 -3.81
N GLY A 220 -4.08 11.78 -2.59
CA GLY A 220 -5.28 12.03 -1.79
C GLY A 220 -6.06 10.74 -1.49
N GLU A 221 -5.37 9.63 -1.26
CA GLU A 221 -5.99 8.33 -1.01
C GLU A 221 -6.65 8.30 0.36
N THR A 222 -5.98 8.81 1.40
CA THR A 222 -6.47 8.74 2.78
C THR A 222 -6.54 10.12 3.44
N ALA A 223 -7.43 10.26 4.43
CA ALA A 223 -7.50 11.49 5.24
C ALA A 223 -6.16 11.77 5.96
N SER A 224 -5.49 10.71 6.44
CA SER A 224 -4.18 10.81 7.09
C SER A 224 -3.09 11.37 6.17
N GLU A 225 -3.11 11.03 4.88
CA GLU A 225 -2.22 11.62 3.88
C GLU A 225 -2.47 13.13 3.77
N VAL A 226 -3.73 13.54 3.59
CA VAL A 226 -4.10 14.95 3.46
C VAL A 226 -3.67 15.76 4.68
N GLU A 227 -3.93 15.24 5.88
CA GLU A 227 -3.49 15.84 7.14
C GLU A 227 -1.97 15.93 7.23
N GLY A 228 -1.26 14.88 6.82
CA GLY A 228 0.20 14.82 6.79
C GLY A 228 0.82 15.87 5.87
N VAL A 229 0.33 15.96 4.62
CA VAL A 229 0.77 16.96 3.64
C VAL A 229 0.47 18.38 4.13
N ASN A 230 -0.73 18.62 4.67
CA ASN A 230 -1.11 19.93 5.20
C ASN A 230 -0.22 20.33 6.39
N LYS A 231 0.03 19.41 7.33
CA LYS A 231 0.88 19.66 8.50
C LYS A 231 2.33 19.96 8.11
N GLN A 232 2.86 19.26 7.11
CA GLN A 232 4.26 19.38 6.71
C GLN A 232 4.51 20.58 5.78
N TYR A 233 3.60 20.85 4.85
CA TYR A 233 3.82 21.82 3.77
C TYR A 233 2.83 23.00 3.78
N GLY A 234 1.76 22.94 4.57
CA GLY A 234 0.73 23.99 4.62
C GLY A 234 -0.14 24.06 3.35
N GLN A 235 -0.22 22.97 2.58
CA GLN A 235 -0.91 22.91 1.29
C GLN A 235 -1.87 21.70 1.25
N ASN A 236 -2.90 21.78 0.39
CA ASN A 236 -3.68 20.59 0.00
C ASN A 236 -2.85 19.71 -0.95
N VAL A 237 -3.23 18.44 -1.11
CA VAL A 237 -2.42 17.42 -1.81
C VAL A 237 -2.14 17.80 -3.26
N ILE A 238 -3.15 18.24 -4.01
CA ILE A 238 -2.98 18.62 -5.42
C ILE A 238 -2.24 19.95 -5.53
N SER A 239 -2.46 20.89 -4.61
CA SER A 239 -1.69 22.15 -4.55
C SER A 239 -0.21 21.90 -4.25
N TYR A 240 0.12 20.89 -3.44
CA TYR A 240 1.48 20.44 -3.21
C TYR A 240 2.06 19.77 -4.46
N ALA A 241 1.34 18.84 -5.10
CA ALA A 241 1.78 18.24 -6.35
C ALA A 241 2.08 19.30 -7.43
N LYS A 242 1.26 20.36 -7.49
CA LYS A 242 1.45 21.50 -8.38
C LYS A 242 2.71 22.29 -8.07
N SER A 243 3.01 22.53 -6.79
CA SER A 243 4.23 23.24 -6.38
C SER A 243 5.51 22.47 -6.73
N GLN A 244 5.41 21.15 -6.92
CA GLN A 244 6.48 20.28 -7.41
C GLN A 244 6.48 20.05 -8.93
N LYS A 245 5.77 20.89 -9.71
CA LYS A 245 5.63 20.83 -11.18
C LYS A 245 4.88 19.60 -11.75
N LEU A 246 4.32 18.71 -10.92
CA LEU A 246 3.67 17.49 -11.42
C LEU A 246 2.46 17.78 -12.31
N LEU A 247 1.70 18.85 -12.03
CA LEU A 247 0.56 19.23 -12.87
C LEU A 247 0.98 19.77 -14.26
N GLN A 248 2.28 20.00 -14.50
CA GLN A 248 2.78 20.39 -15.83
C GLN A 248 3.05 19.18 -16.73
N THR A 249 3.06 17.97 -16.15
CA THR A 249 3.31 16.71 -16.86
C THR A 249 2.00 16.06 -17.31
N LYS A 250 2.12 14.92 -18.01
CA LYS A 250 1.02 14.01 -18.30
C LYS A 250 0.65 13.18 -17.04
N LEU A 251 0.28 13.87 -15.96
CA LEU A 251 -0.05 13.25 -14.67
C LEU A 251 -1.35 12.46 -14.72
N SER A 252 -1.37 11.27 -14.12
CA SER A 252 -2.54 10.49 -13.74
C SER A 252 -2.47 10.20 -12.24
N GLY A 253 -3.41 10.77 -11.48
CA GLY A 253 -3.50 10.58 -10.03
C GLY A 253 -4.40 9.41 -9.65
N ALA A 254 -3.89 8.43 -8.91
CA ALA A 254 -4.68 7.31 -8.40
C ALA A 254 -5.43 7.67 -7.11
N HIS A 255 -6.58 7.02 -6.91
CA HIS A 255 -7.53 7.17 -5.80
C HIS A 255 -8.31 8.49 -5.78
N LEU A 256 -7.65 9.61 -5.50
CA LEU A 256 -8.25 10.95 -5.43
C LEU A 256 -9.50 10.99 -4.53
N VAL A 257 -9.45 10.30 -3.39
CA VAL A 257 -10.60 10.15 -2.49
C VAL A 257 -10.86 11.44 -1.72
N HIS A 258 -9.80 12.06 -1.20
CA HIS A 258 -9.85 13.23 -0.33
C HIS A 258 -9.28 14.46 -1.02
N ILE A 259 -9.89 14.86 -2.14
CA ILE A 259 -9.59 16.12 -2.82
C ILE A 259 -10.83 17.01 -2.87
N ASP A 260 -10.61 18.32 -2.80
CA ASP A 260 -11.69 19.31 -2.87
C ASP A 260 -12.02 19.76 -4.30
N GLU A 261 -13.12 20.50 -4.48
CA GLU A 261 -13.55 20.98 -5.80
C GLU A 261 -12.51 21.91 -6.46
N SER A 262 -11.75 22.68 -5.67
CA SER A 262 -10.71 23.55 -6.22
C SER A 262 -9.56 22.73 -6.81
N GLU A 263 -9.14 21.68 -6.11
CA GLU A 263 -8.14 20.72 -6.56
C GLU A 263 -8.58 19.97 -7.82
N MET A 264 -9.84 19.52 -7.88
CA MET A 264 -10.41 18.90 -9.09
C MET A 264 -10.37 19.85 -10.30
N ARG A 265 -10.70 21.14 -10.08
CA ARG A 265 -10.63 22.17 -11.14
C ARG A 265 -9.18 22.43 -11.57
N GLU A 266 -8.21 22.37 -10.65
CA GLU A 266 -6.80 22.48 -10.99
C GLU A 266 -6.34 21.31 -11.87
N MET A 267 -6.67 20.07 -11.50
CA MET A 267 -6.34 18.89 -12.32
C MET A 267 -6.98 18.97 -13.71
N ALA A 268 -8.27 19.31 -13.80
CA ALA A 268 -8.98 19.44 -15.08
C ALA A 268 -8.36 20.51 -16.00
N ARG A 269 -8.01 21.69 -15.45
CA ARG A 269 -7.38 22.78 -16.22
C ARG A 269 -6.00 22.42 -16.78
N ASN A 270 -5.28 21.53 -16.10
CA ASN A 270 -3.97 21.07 -16.52
C ASN A 270 -4.01 19.74 -17.29
N ASN A 271 -5.22 19.29 -17.69
CA ASN A 271 -5.44 18.02 -18.40
C ASN A 271 -4.86 16.80 -17.67
N CYS A 272 -4.80 16.83 -16.33
CA CYS A 272 -4.40 15.66 -15.56
C CYS A 272 -5.52 14.60 -15.59
N GLY A 273 -5.11 13.33 -15.53
CA GLY A 273 -5.99 12.19 -15.38
C GLY A 273 -6.24 11.81 -13.92
N GLY A 274 -7.30 11.04 -13.71
CA GLY A 274 -7.59 10.38 -12.45
C GLY A 274 -7.87 8.88 -12.66
N ALA A 275 -7.42 8.06 -11.72
CA ALA A 275 -7.75 6.64 -11.65
C ALA A 275 -8.60 6.35 -10.42
N HIS A 276 -9.88 6.04 -10.65
CA HIS A 276 -10.80 5.65 -9.59
C HIS A 276 -10.70 4.15 -9.32
N ASN A 277 -10.34 3.77 -8.09
CA ASN A 277 -10.14 2.39 -7.66
C ASN A 277 -11.21 1.98 -6.62
N PRO A 278 -12.47 1.71 -7.01
CA PRO A 278 -13.57 1.56 -6.06
C PRO A 278 -13.38 0.41 -5.08
N SER A 279 -13.01 -0.79 -5.53
CA SER A 279 -12.85 -1.94 -4.63
C SER A 279 -11.75 -1.71 -3.61
N SER A 280 -10.59 -1.24 -4.05
CA SER A 280 -9.47 -0.91 -3.15
C SER A 280 -9.86 0.16 -2.12
N ASN A 281 -10.46 1.26 -2.57
CA ASN A 281 -10.87 2.33 -1.67
C ASN A 281 -11.91 1.87 -0.64
N MET A 282 -12.81 0.96 -1.00
CA MET A 282 -13.77 0.36 -0.08
C MET A 282 -13.11 -0.64 0.88
N LYS A 283 -12.24 -1.52 0.37
CA LYS A 283 -11.59 -2.59 1.14
C LYS A 283 -10.62 -2.04 2.18
N LEU A 284 -9.85 -1.00 1.83
CA LEU A 284 -8.93 -0.32 2.74
C LEU A 284 -9.61 0.75 3.62
N ALA A 285 -10.92 0.96 3.42
CA ALA A 285 -11.69 2.04 4.04
C ALA A 285 -11.06 3.43 3.82
N SER A 286 -10.39 3.63 2.68
CA SER A 286 -9.81 4.91 2.27
C SER A 286 -10.91 5.96 2.09
N GLY A 287 -12.07 5.56 1.54
CA GLY A 287 -13.27 6.40 1.42
C GLY A 287 -13.94 6.28 0.05
N ALA A 288 -14.89 7.17 -0.25
CA ALA A 288 -15.56 7.20 -1.55
C ALA A 288 -15.14 8.44 -2.35
N ALA A 289 -14.39 8.24 -3.43
CA ALA A 289 -13.92 9.33 -4.27
C ALA A 289 -15.09 10.10 -4.91
N PRO A 290 -15.07 11.44 -4.97
CA PRO A 290 -16.15 12.28 -5.51
C PRO A 290 -16.17 12.30 -7.05
N ILE A 291 -16.19 11.12 -7.67
CA ILE A 291 -16.02 10.92 -9.11
C ILE A 291 -17.10 11.58 -9.97
N THR A 292 -18.36 11.62 -9.49
CA THR A 292 -19.44 12.34 -10.19
C THR A 292 -19.04 13.79 -10.40
N LYS A 293 -18.51 14.43 -9.36
CA LYS A 293 -18.09 15.83 -9.40
C LYS A 293 -16.86 16.03 -10.29
N MET A 294 -15.88 15.12 -10.23
CA MET A 294 -14.70 15.19 -11.11
C MET A 294 -15.12 15.17 -12.60
N VAL A 295 -16.02 14.25 -12.98
CA VAL A 295 -16.53 14.13 -14.34
C VAL A 295 -17.34 15.37 -14.76
N GLU A 296 -18.20 15.90 -13.89
CA GLU A 296 -18.95 17.15 -14.14
C GLU A 296 -18.03 18.36 -14.38
N LEU A 297 -16.88 18.40 -13.72
CA LEU A 297 -15.88 19.45 -13.87
C LEU A 297 -14.99 19.28 -15.12
N GLY A 298 -15.21 18.23 -15.90
CA GLY A 298 -14.46 17.94 -17.12
C GLY A 298 -13.12 17.27 -16.89
N MET A 299 -12.87 16.72 -15.71
CA MET A 299 -11.67 15.94 -15.44
C MET A 299 -11.71 14.59 -16.20
N ASN A 300 -10.57 14.13 -16.71
CA ASN A 300 -10.47 12.83 -17.36
C ASN A 300 -10.31 11.76 -16.26
N VAL A 301 -11.37 10.99 -16.00
CA VAL A 301 -11.35 9.95 -14.96
C VAL A 301 -11.56 8.58 -15.60
N GLY A 302 -10.63 7.66 -15.35
CA GLY A 302 -10.73 6.24 -15.67
C GLY A 302 -11.05 5.40 -14.43
N ILE A 303 -11.21 4.09 -14.65
CA ILE A 303 -11.44 3.11 -13.57
C ILE A 303 -10.25 2.14 -13.52
N GLY A 304 -9.70 1.95 -12.32
CA GLY A 304 -8.59 1.05 -12.06
C GLY A 304 -8.97 -0.01 -11.01
N THR A 305 -8.22 -1.10 -10.98
CA THR A 305 -8.43 -2.17 -10.00
C THR A 305 -7.57 -1.99 -8.76
N ASP A 306 -6.50 -1.20 -8.85
CA ASP A 306 -5.35 -1.28 -7.93
C ASP A 306 -4.69 -2.68 -8.00
N GLY A 307 -3.77 -2.99 -7.09
CA GLY A 307 -3.17 -4.30 -6.93
C GLY A 307 -4.15 -5.33 -6.31
N PRO A 308 -4.08 -6.60 -6.72
CA PRO A 308 -4.94 -7.67 -6.19
C PRO A 308 -4.65 -8.06 -4.73
N SER A 309 -3.74 -7.37 -4.04
CA SER A 309 -3.60 -7.48 -2.58
C SER A 309 -4.56 -6.55 -1.82
N SER A 310 -5.13 -5.54 -2.47
CA SER A 310 -6.09 -4.58 -1.90
C SER A 310 -7.44 -4.60 -2.64
N ASN A 311 -7.67 -5.49 -3.61
CA ASN A 311 -8.93 -5.62 -4.36
C ASN A 311 -9.86 -6.77 -3.91
N ASN A 312 -9.66 -8.05 -4.30
CA ASN A 312 -8.42 -8.77 -4.61
C ASN A 312 -8.41 -9.49 -5.99
N ASP A 313 -9.07 -8.96 -7.01
CA ASP A 313 -8.96 -9.42 -8.39
C ASP A 313 -8.62 -8.29 -9.39
N LEU A 314 -8.51 -8.62 -10.68
CA LEU A 314 -8.29 -7.67 -11.77
C LEU A 314 -9.51 -7.59 -12.71
N ASP A 315 -10.73 -7.84 -12.19
CA ASP A 315 -11.96 -7.87 -12.96
C ASP A 315 -12.57 -6.47 -13.17
N MET A 316 -12.31 -5.90 -14.36
CA MET A 316 -12.89 -4.61 -14.73
C MET A 316 -14.43 -4.63 -14.85
N PHE A 317 -15.11 -5.76 -15.05
CA PHE A 317 -16.59 -5.81 -15.02
C PHE A 317 -17.13 -5.60 -13.60
N GLU A 318 -16.39 -6.04 -12.59
CA GLU A 318 -16.70 -5.75 -11.19
C GLU A 318 -16.45 -4.26 -10.88
N GLU A 319 -15.28 -3.73 -11.25
CA GLU A 319 -14.94 -2.33 -11.01
C GLU A 319 -15.90 -1.33 -11.67
N ILE A 320 -16.32 -1.56 -12.92
CA ILE A 320 -17.29 -0.67 -13.59
C ILE A 320 -18.64 -0.67 -12.89
N ARG A 321 -19.07 -1.83 -12.39
CA ARG A 321 -20.32 -1.95 -11.64
C ARG A 321 -20.20 -1.21 -10.32
N LEU A 322 -19.12 -1.43 -9.58
CA LEU A 322 -18.89 -0.81 -8.27
C LEU A 322 -18.73 0.70 -8.38
N ALA A 323 -17.96 1.22 -9.35
CA ALA A 323 -17.84 2.65 -9.62
C ALA A 323 -19.22 3.31 -9.77
N SER A 324 -20.10 2.67 -10.55
CA SER A 324 -21.45 3.17 -10.82
C SER A 324 -22.36 3.17 -9.59
N LEU A 325 -22.33 2.10 -8.80
CA LEU A 325 -23.20 1.94 -7.63
C LEU A 325 -22.70 2.78 -6.45
N LEU A 326 -21.38 2.83 -6.24
CA LEU A 326 -20.76 3.63 -5.19
C LEU A 326 -21.01 5.13 -5.41
N ALA A 327 -20.92 5.63 -6.65
CA ALA A 327 -21.23 7.04 -6.95
C ALA A 327 -22.68 7.41 -6.62
N LYS A 328 -23.64 6.53 -6.94
CA LYS A 328 -25.06 6.76 -6.62
C LYS A 328 -25.29 6.78 -5.12
N LEU A 329 -24.66 5.86 -4.39
CA LEU A 329 -24.73 5.83 -2.93
C LEU A 329 -24.10 7.09 -2.30
N GLN A 330 -22.91 7.47 -2.77
CA GLN A 330 -22.14 8.61 -2.26
C GLN A 330 -22.84 9.94 -2.49
N THR A 331 -23.51 10.11 -3.63
CA THR A 331 -24.26 11.34 -3.97
C THR A 331 -25.68 11.36 -3.44
N GLY A 332 -26.24 10.20 -3.07
CA GLY A 332 -27.68 10.06 -2.76
C GLY A 332 -28.58 10.23 -3.99
N ASP A 333 -28.01 10.23 -5.20
CA ASP A 333 -28.73 10.44 -6.46
C ASP A 333 -28.59 9.20 -7.37
N PRO A 334 -29.69 8.50 -7.70
CA PRO A 334 -29.64 7.31 -8.56
C PRO A 334 -29.26 7.62 -10.01
N THR A 335 -29.24 8.88 -10.42
CA THR A 335 -28.86 9.32 -11.77
C THR A 335 -27.36 9.56 -11.93
N SER A 336 -26.61 9.62 -10.84
CA SER A 336 -25.15 9.81 -10.83
C SER A 336 -24.41 8.69 -11.58
N LEU A 337 -23.50 9.08 -12.47
CA LEU A 337 -22.70 8.20 -13.33
C LEU A 337 -23.53 7.07 -14.00
N PRO A 338 -24.34 7.39 -15.02
CA PRO A 338 -25.09 6.39 -15.75
C PRO A 338 -24.16 5.44 -16.52
N ALA A 339 -24.66 4.25 -16.88
CA ALA A 339 -23.87 3.17 -17.46
C ALA A 339 -23.07 3.58 -18.71
N LYS A 340 -23.62 4.44 -19.57
CA LYS A 340 -22.91 5.00 -20.73
C LYS A 340 -21.64 5.76 -20.35
N THR A 341 -21.72 6.58 -19.30
CA THR A 341 -20.57 7.33 -18.76
C THR A 341 -19.52 6.37 -18.19
N ILE A 342 -19.97 5.32 -17.49
CA ILE A 342 -19.08 4.30 -16.94
C ILE A 342 -18.33 3.54 -18.04
N ILE A 343 -19.02 3.15 -19.13
CA ILE A 343 -18.35 2.52 -20.28
C ILE A 343 -17.35 3.49 -20.93
N TYR A 344 -17.66 4.78 -21.00
CA TYR A 344 -16.67 5.78 -21.41
C TYR A 344 -15.46 5.78 -20.46
N MET A 345 -15.65 5.86 -19.15
CA MET A 345 -14.55 5.84 -18.17
C MET A 345 -13.70 4.57 -18.25
N ALA A 346 -14.30 3.41 -18.53
CA ALA A 346 -13.62 2.12 -18.64
C ALA A 346 -12.93 1.87 -19.99
N THR A 347 -13.12 2.76 -20.98
CA THR A 347 -12.55 2.61 -22.34
C THR A 347 -11.88 3.91 -22.78
N ARG A 348 -12.54 4.74 -23.58
CA ARG A 348 -11.96 5.97 -24.15
C ARG A 348 -11.55 6.98 -23.08
N GLY A 349 -12.39 7.18 -22.07
CA GLY A 349 -12.12 8.07 -20.94
C GLY A 349 -10.94 7.58 -20.11
N GLY A 350 -10.81 6.27 -19.90
CA GLY A 350 -9.66 5.66 -19.24
C GLY A 350 -8.38 5.77 -20.06
N ALA A 351 -8.44 5.51 -21.36
CA ALA A 351 -7.32 5.76 -22.27
C ALA A 351 -6.86 7.22 -22.21
N LYS A 352 -7.81 8.17 -22.10
CA LYS A 352 -7.52 9.59 -21.96
C LYS A 352 -6.94 9.96 -20.59
N SER A 353 -7.38 9.32 -19.50
CA SER A 353 -6.82 9.60 -18.16
C SER A 353 -5.36 9.16 -18.03
N ILE A 354 -4.92 8.17 -18.80
CA ILE A 354 -3.52 7.72 -18.85
C ILE A 354 -2.77 8.16 -20.12
N HIS A 355 -3.32 9.14 -20.86
CA HIS A 355 -2.69 9.81 -22.00
C HIS A 355 -2.33 8.90 -23.19
N ILE A 356 -3.19 7.91 -23.48
CA ILE A 356 -3.07 6.99 -24.64
C ILE A 356 -4.32 6.98 -25.54
N GLU A 357 -5.17 8.00 -25.44
CA GLU A 357 -6.43 8.08 -26.18
C GLU A 357 -6.26 8.08 -27.69
N ASP A 358 -5.13 8.55 -28.22
CA ASP A 358 -4.84 8.52 -29.66
C ASP A 358 -4.56 7.09 -30.17
N ILE A 359 -4.24 6.18 -29.26
CA ILE A 359 -3.88 4.79 -29.57
C ILE A 359 -5.12 3.89 -29.51
N THR A 360 -5.89 3.97 -28.43
CA THR A 360 -6.92 2.97 -28.08
C THR A 360 -8.18 3.56 -27.42
N GLY A 361 -9.05 2.72 -26.88
CA GLY A 361 -10.23 3.09 -26.08
C GLY A 361 -11.50 3.37 -26.88
N SER A 362 -11.46 3.39 -28.21
CA SER A 362 -12.66 3.48 -29.06
C SER A 362 -12.47 2.73 -30.37
N ILE A 363 -13.55 2.15 -30.93
CA ILE A 363 -13.55 1.59 -32.28
C ILE A 363 -13.74 2.75 -33.25
N ALA A 364 -12.62 3.35 -33.66
CA ALA A 364 -12.58 4.48 -34.58
C ALA A 364 -11.46 4.28 -35.61
N VAL A 365 -11.67 4.75 -36.83
CA VAL A 365 -10.69 4.63 -37.92
C VAL A 365 -9.36 5.26 -37.50
N GLY A 366 -8.26 4.53 -37.73
CA GLY A 366 -6.90 4.95 -37.40
C GLY A 366 -6.40 4.44 -36.04
N LYS A 367 -7.29 4.16 -35.09
CA LYS A 367 -6.93 3.58 -33.78
C LYS A 367 -6.53 2.12 -33.90
N ARG A 368 -5.85 1.62 -32.86
CA ARG A 368 -5.45 0.23 -32.75
C ARG A 368 -6.67 -0.67 -32.57
N ALA A 369 -6.61 -1.84 -33.18
CA ALA A 369 -7.62 -2.88 -33.04
C ALA A 369 -7.48 -3.59 -31.68
N ASP A 370 -7.84 -2.87 -30.62
CA ASP A 370 -7.94 -3.34 -29.24
C ASP A 370 -9.43 -3.51 -28.90
N MET A 371 -9.96 -4.73 -29.06
CA MET A 371 -11.40 -4.98 -29.10
C MET A 371 -11.77 -6.27 -28.37
N ILE A 372 -12.98 -6.31 -27.83
CA ILE A 372 -13.54 -7.48 -27.15
C ILE A 372 -14.91 -7.84 -27.68
N LEU A 373 -15.23 -9.14 -27.65
CA LEU A 373 -16.57 -9.66 -27.88
C LEU A 373 -17.21 -10.06 -26.56
N VAL A 374 -18.38 -9.46 -26.25
CA VAL A 374 -19.16 -9.74 -25.04
C VAL A 374 -20.48 -10.41 -25.43
N ASP A 375 -20.74 -11.57 -24.84
CA ASP A 375 -21.96 -12.34 -25.08
C ASP A 375 -23.06 -11.94 -24.09
N LEU A 376 -24.14 -11.33 -24.61
CA LEU A 376 -25.30 -10.94 -23.81
C LEU A 376 -26.42 -12.01 -23.82
N ALA A 377 -26.21 -13.16 -24.47
CA ALA A 377 -27.17 -14.26 -24.50
C ALA A 377 -27.31 -15.06 -23.18
N PRO A 378 -26.33 -15.11 -22.25
CA PRO A 378 -26.49 -15.81 -20.98
C PRO A 378 -27.73 -15.39 -20.18
N VAL A 379 -28.24 -16.30 -19.35
CA VAL A 379 -29.54 -16.14 -18.70
C VAL A 379 -29.60 -14.93 -17.77
N HIS A 380 -28.49 -14.60 -17.11
CA HIS A 380 -28.39 -13.46 -16.18
C HIS A 380 -28.47 -12.09 -16.89
N ASN A 381 -28.30 -12.07 -18.21
CA ASN A 381 -28.30 -10.86 -19.02
C ASN A 381 -29.55 -10.72 -19.91
N SER A 382 -30.45 -11.70 -19.87
CA SER A 382 -31.67 -11.75 -20.69
C SER A 382 -32.93 -11.30 -19.92
N PRO A 383 -33.93 -10.67 -20.57
CA PRO A 383 -33.99 -10.29 -21.99
C PRO A 383 -33.35 -8.92 -22.28
N ARG A 384 -33.07 -8.66 -23.57
CA ARG A 384 -32.62 -7.35 -24.06
C ARG A 384 -33.79 -6.45 -24.48
N PHE A 385 -33.83 -5.23 -23.97
CA PHE A 385 -34.77 -4.19 -24.38
C PHE A 385 -34.12 -3.23 -25.40
N LYS A 386 -34.89 -2.77 -26.39
CA LYS A 386 -34.41 -1.86 -27.46
C LYS A 386 -35.06 -0.46 -27.45
N ARG A 387 -35.93 -0.18 -26.49
CA ARG A 387 -36.65 1.10 -26.39
C ARG A 387 -35.70 2.26 -26.08
N ASP A 388 -34.79 2.03 -25.15
CA ASP A 388 -33.77 2.99 -24.75
C ASP A 388 -32.47 2.66 -25.50
N ALA A 389 -31.92 3.62 -26.23
CA ALA A 389 -30.68 3.46 -26.97
C ALA A 389 -29.49 3.18 -26.05
N ASP A 390 -29.51 3.67 -24.81
CA ASP A 390 -28.44 3.46 -23.83
C ASP A 390 -28.64 2.17 -23.00
N GLY A 391 -29.75 1.45 -23.21
CA GLY A 391 -30.07 0.23 -22.47
C GLY A 391 -29.04 -0.90 -22.60
N ILE A 392 -28.30 -0.94 -23.72
CA ILE A 392 -27.22 -1.90 -23.92
C ILE A 392 -26.03 -1.65 -22.97
N TYR A 393 -25.70 -0.38 -22.69
CA TYR A 393 -24.65 -0.06 -21.72
C TYR A 393 -25.08 -0.48 -20.31
N ALA A 394 -26.36 -0.34 -19.98
CA ALA A 394 -26.91 -0.81 -18.71
C ALA A 394 -26.79 -2.35 -18.56
N GLN A 395 -27.03 -3.12 -19.62
CA GLN A 395 -26.79 -4.57 -19.61
C GLN A 395 -25.31 -4.91 -19.39
N ILE A 396 -24.40 -4.14 -19.98
CA ILE A 396 -22.95 -4.33 -19.79
C ILE A 396 -22.55 -4.04 -18.35
N VAL A 397 -22.91 -2.87 -17.82
CA VAL A 397 -22.46 -2.42 -16.49
C VAL A 397 -23.19 -3.11 -15.34
N TYR A 398 -24.49 -3.37 -15.47
CA TYR A 398 -25.31 -3.83 -14.34
C TYR A 398 -25.69 -5.31 -14.38
N ALA A 399 -25.44 -6.04 -15.47
CA ALA A 399 -25.80 -7.45 -15.58
C ALA A 399 -24.63 -8.34 -16.01
N SER A 400 -23.79 -7.86 -16.93
CA SER A 400 -22.70 -8.67 -17.49
C SER A 400 -21.64 -9.03 -16.46
N LYS A 401 -20.91 -10.10 -16.75
CA LYS A 401 -19.79 -10.61 -15.97
C LYS A 401 -18.54 -10.70 -16.85
N SER A 402 -17.35 -10.71 -16.25
CA SER A 402 -16.11 -11.03 -16.98
C SER A 402 -16.21 -12.31 -17.80
N THR A 403 -16.89 -13.33 -17.26
CA THR A 403 -17.12 -14.61 -17.95
C THR A 403 -17.99 -14.51 -19.21
N ASP A 404 -18.64 -13.38 -19.48
CA ASP A 404 -19.39 -13.11 -20.72
C ASP A 404 -18.47 -12.69 -21.87
N VAL A 405 -17.22 -12.30 -21.59
CA VAL A 405 -16.21 -12.02 -22.61
C VAL A 405 -15.82 -13.33 -23.30
N SER A 406 -15.97 -13.39 -24.62
CA SER A 406 -15.62 -14.59 -25.39
C SER A 406 -14.31 -14.46 -26.15
N ASP A 407 -13.97 -13.28 -26.65
CA ASP A 407 -12.81 -13.07 -27.48
C ASP A 407 -12.16 -11.72 -27.15
N VAL A 408 -10.83 -11.68 -27.17
CA VAL A 408 -10.04 -10.48 -26.88
C VAL A 408 -8.95 -10.33 -27.92
N MET A 409 -8.88 -9.13 -28.49
CA MET A 409 -7.89 -8.72 -29.47
C MET A 409 -7.14 -7.50 -28.96
N VAL A 410 -5.81 -7.51 -29.13
CA VAL A 410 -4.95 -6.35 -28.88
C VAL A 410 -4.05 -6.16 -30.10
N ASN A 411 -3.98 -4.92 -30.58
CA ASN A 411 -3.14 -4.51 -31.70
C ASN A 411 -3.34 -5.40 -32.94
N GLY A 412 -4.59 -5.79 -33.21
CA GLY A 412 -4.97 -6.65 -34.34
C GLY A 412 -4.68 -8.14 -34.19
N LYS A 413 -4.17 -8.57 -33.02
CA LYS A 413 -3.81 -9.96 -32.70
C LYS A 413 -4.75 -10.54 -31.64
N TRP A 414 -5.18 -11.77 -31.86
CA TRP A 414 -6.02 -12.50 -30.91
C TRP A 414 -5.20 -12.94 -29.70
N LEU A 415 -5.64 -12.56 -28.49
CA LEU A 415 -5.08 -13.03 -27.22
C LEU A 415 -5.97 -14.09 -26.58
N MET A 416 -7.28 -14.01 -26.82
CA MET A 416 -8.26 -15.01 -26.41
C MET A 416 -9.29 -15.22 -27.52
N ARG A 417 -9.66 -16.48 -27.78
CA ARG A 417 -10.77 -16.87 -28.68
C ARG A 417 -11.64 -17.92 -28.03
N ASP A 418 -12.96 -17.75 -28.12
CA ASP A 418 -13.94 -18.65 -27.50
C ASP A 418 -13.55 -19.05 -26.05
N LYS A 419 -13.14 -18.05 -25.24
CA LYS A 419 -12.69 -18.16 -23.83
C LYS A 419 -11.38 -18.93 -23.60
N LYS A 420 -10.63 -19.25 -24.65
CA LYS A 420 -9.31 -19.90 -24.60
C LYS A 420 -8.19 -18.90 -24.84
N LEU A 421 -7.29 -18.77 -23.87
CA LEU A 421 -6.07 -17.96 -24.00
C LEU A 421 -5.18 -18.55 -25.10
N LEU A 422 -4.55 -17.67 -25.88
CA LEU A 422 -3.71 -18.05 -27.03
C LEU A 422 -2.23 -17.73 -26.83
N THR A 423 -1.90 -16.83 -25.90
CA THR A 423 -0.54 -16.33 -25.67
C THR A 423 0.06 -16.78 -24.34
N ILE A 424 -0.74 -17.39 -23.46
CA ILE A 424 -0.34 -17.74 -22.10
C ILE A 424 -0.78 -19.18 -21.76
N ASP A 425 0.15 -19.97 -21.21
CA ASP A 425 -0.13 -21.28 -20.62
C ASP A 425 -0.53 -21.14 -19.15
N GLU A 426 -1.83 -21.03 -18.91
CA GLU A 426 -2.40 -20.88 -17.57
C GLU A 426 -2.10 -22.07 -16.66
N THR A 427 -2.00 -23.29 -17.18
CA THR A 427 -1.82 -24.47 -16.31
C THR A 427 -0.43 -24.50 -15.69
N SER A 428 0.61 -24.22 -16.49
CA SER A 428 1.98 -24.13 -15.97
C SER A 428 2.12 -23.00 -14.95
N LEU A 429 1.56 -21.83 -15.25
CA LEU A 429 1.68 -20.65 -14.38
C LEU A 429 1.07 -20.85 -13.00
N LEU A 430 -0.11 -21.49 -12.93
CA LEU A 430 -0.76 -21.75 -11.65
C LEU A 430 0.02 -22.74 -10.79
N GLU A 431 0.79 -23.65 -11.38
CA GLU A 431 1.64 -24.57 -10.61
C GLU A 431 2.89 -23.86 -10.06
N GLU A 432 3.51 -23.00 -10.87
CA GLU A 432 4.63 -22.14 -10.43
C GLU A 432 4.19 -21.20 -9.29
N ALA A 433 3.00 -20.61 -9.40
CA ALA A 433 2.42 -19.73 -8.38
C ALA A 433 2.21 -20.43 -7.03
N LYS A 434 1.74 -21.69 -7.02
CA LYS A 434 1.63 -22.49 -5.79
C LYS A 434 2.98 -22.71 -5.12
N GLY A 435 4.01 -22.99 -5.93
CA GLY A 435 5.38 -23.14 -5.44
C GLY A 435 5.91 -21.85 -4.79
N PHE A 436 5.57 -20.68 -5.35
CA PHE A 436 5.90 -19.39 -4.75
C PHE A 436 5.11 -19.14 -3.44
N ALA A 437 3.79 -19.36 -3.45
CA ALA A 437 2.94 -19.19 -2.27
C ALA A 437 3.45 -20.00 -1.07
N ALA A 438 3.86 -21.25 -1.29
CA ALA A 438 4.42 -22.09 -0.22
C ALA A 438 5.70 -21.52 0.42
N LYS A 439 6.52 -20.77 -0.34
CA LYS A 439 7.71 -20.09 0.19
C LYS A 439 7.34 -18.88 1.04
N VAL A 440 6.37 -18.09 0.58
CA VAL A 440 5.86 -16.93 1.32
C VAL A 440 5.19 -17.38 2.62
N ASP A 441 4.38 -18.44 2.57
CA ASP A 441 3.75 -19.05 3.76
C ASP A 441 4.79 -19.50 4.78
N ALA A 442 5.86 -20.19 4.34
CA ALA A 442 6.93 -20.62 5.23
C ALA A 442 7.64 -19.43 5.90
N PHE A 443 7.94 -18.38 5.13
CA PHE A 443 8.55 -17.16 5.65
C PHE A 443 7.66 -16.44 6.68
N LEU A 444 6.38 -16.27 6.37
CA LEU A 444 5.44 -15.62 7.30
C LEU A 444 5.21 -16.48 8.54
N ALA A 445 5.10 -17.80 8.41
CA ALA A 445 4.93 -18.70 9.55
C ALA A 445 6.13 -18.64 10.52
N GLU A 446 7.36 -18.64 9.99
CA GLU A 446 8.57 -18.48 10.81
C GLU A 446 8.60 -17.10 11.50
N ARG A 447 8.28 -16.05 10.73
CA ARG A 447 8.26 -14.68 11.22
C ARG A 447 7.20 -14.46 12.31
N GLU A 448 6.01 -15.03 12.15
CA GLU A 448 4.90 -14.86 13.10
C GLU A 448 5.15 -15.56 14.44
N GLN A 449 5.91 -16.66 14.43
CA GLN A 449 6.31 -17.38 15.64
C GLN A 449 7.36 -16.61 16.46
N SER A 450 8.06 -15.65 15.86
CA SER A 450 9.15 -14.91 16.50
C SER A 450 8.79 -13.44 16.72
N LEU A 451 8.49 -13.06 17.97
CA LEU A 451 8.27 -11.67 18.35
C LEU A 451 9.50 -10.80 18.06
N LEU A 452 10.70 -11.38 18.18
CA LEU A 452 11.95 -10.71 17.79
C LEU A 452 11.97 -10.41 16.29
N SER A 453 11.61 -11.36 15.43
CA SER A 453 11.54 -11.15 13.99
C SER A 453 10.49 -10.09 13.63
N LYS A 454 9.32 -10.12 14.29
CA LYS A 454 8.31 -9.06 14.18
C LYS A 454 8.85 -7.68 14.60
N LEU A 455 9.66 -7.60 15.65
CA LEU A 455 10.27 -6.38 16.17
C LEU A 455 11.37 -5.84 15.25
N VAL A 456 12.23 -6.72 14.70
CA VAL A 456 13.30 -6.36 13.76
C VAL A 456 12.72 -5.73 12.49
N ALA A 457 11.67 -6.34 11.92
CA ALA A 457 11.06 -5.90 10.67
C ALA A 457 10.52 -4.46 10.70
N ILE A 458 10.02 -3.99 11.85
CA ILE A 458 9.34 -2.69 11.97
C ILE A 458 10.20 -1.59 12.58
N GLY A 459 11.35 -1.91 13.18
CA GLY A 459 12.09 -0.93 13.97
C GLY A 459 13.58 -1.21 14.18
N GLY A 460 14.17 -2.16 13.43
CA GLY A 460 15.61 -2.43 13.42
C GLY A 460 16.12 -2.78 14.81
N ALA A 461 15.63 -3.89 15.37
CA ALA A 461 15.93 -4.24 16.75
C ALA A 461 17.42 -4.55 16.94
N THR A 462 18.03 -3.91 17.93
CA THR A 462 19.39 -4.22 18.38
C THR A 462 19.32 -4.93 19.73
N GLN A 463 20.16 -5.95 19.92
CA GLN A 463 20.35 -6.55 21.23
C GLN A 463 21.02 -5.50 22.13
N ASP A 464 20.41 -5.22 23.27
CA ASP A 464 20.98 -4.36 24.29
C ASP A 464 21.33 -5.22 25.52
N GLU A 465 22.48 -4.92 26.12
CA GLU A 465 23.05 -5.40 27.39
C GLU A 465 22.51 -6.71 28.03
N SER A 466 23.43 -7.63 28.34
CA SER A 466 23.10 -8.98 28.83
C SER A 466 22.67 -9.08 30.31
N PHE A 467 23.01 -8.10 31.18
CA PHE A 467 22.67 -8.15 32.62
C PHE A 467 22.12 -6.80 33.14
N GLU A 468 20.94 -6.86 33.77
CA GLU A 468 20.28 -5.72 34.42
C GLU A 468 20.12 -6.01 35.91
N ILE A 469 20.67 -5.13 36.74
CA ILE A 469 20.54 -5.16 38.19
C ILE A 469 19.41 -4.19 38.54
N GLN A 470 18.37 -4.69 39.19
CA GLN A 470 17.31 -3.84 39.73
C GLN A 470 16.84 -4.32 41.10
N THR A 471 16.65 -3.35 41.98
CA THR A 471 16.04 -3.55 43.30
C THR A 471 15.12 -2.38 43.61
N LYS A 472 13.96 -2.68 44.17
CA LYS A 472 12.91 -1.69 44.47
C LYS A 472 12.54 -1.79 45.94
N VAL A 473 12.30 -0.66 46.59
CA VAL A 473 11.79 -0.60 47.97
C VAL A 473 10.54 0.26 48.00
N LYS A 474 9.44 -0.27 48.55
CA LYS A 474 8.21 0.49 48.76
C LYS A 474 8.38 1.46 49.94
N VAL A 475 8.01 2.71 49.75
CA VAL A 475 8.10 3.75 50.77
C VAL A 475 6.78 4.48 50.93
N SER A 476 6.52 5.01 52.12
CA SER A 476 5.34 5.84 52.39
C SER A 476 5.52 7.29 51.92
N ASP A 477 6.75 7.79 51.93
CA ASP A 477 7.12 9.14 51.48
C ASP A 477 8.51 9.12 50.80
N LEU A 478 8.64 9.88 49.72
CA LEU A 478 9.89 10.02 48.96
C LEU A 478 10.77 11.17 49.51
N LYS A 479 10.22 12.10 50.30
CA LYS A 479 10.99 13.24 50.84
C LYS A 479 12.23 12.83 51.66
N PRO A 480 12.16 11.86 52.59
CA PRO A 480 13.34 11.47 53.37
C PRO A 480 14.45 10.89 52.51
N VAL A 481 14.08 10.23 51.40
CA VAL A 481 15.02 9.64 50.44
C VAL A 481 15.72 10.74 49.66
N ILE A 482 14.99 11.78 49.23
CA ILE A 482 15.56 12.94 48.54
C ILE A 482 16.53 13.70 49.45
N GLU A 483 16.18 13.90 50.73
CA GLU A 483 17.07 14.53 51.70
C GLU A 483 18.38 13.76 51.86
N LYS A 484 18.30 12.43 52.01
CA LYS A 484 19.49 11.56 52.09
C LYS A 484 20.29 11.52 50.79
N LEU A 485 19.63 11.55 49.64
CA LEU A 485 20.29 11.58 48.33
C LEU A 485 21.12 12.86 48.15
N ASN A 486 20.71 13.97 48.76
CA ASN A 486 21.46 15.23 48.77
C ASN A 486 22.51 15.33 49.90
N SER A 487 22.39 14.55 50.97
CA SER A 487 23.28 14.62 52.15
C SER A 487 24.31 13.48 52.24
N SER A 488 24.28 12.53 51.32
CA SER A 488 25.16 11.35 51.30
C SER A 488 26.39 11.55 50.39
N ASN A 489 27.35 10.64 50.44
CA ASN A 489 28.52 10.63 49.55
C ASN A 489 28.18 10.18 48.11
N ILE A 490 26.94 10.37 47.66
CA ILE A 490 26.46 9.98 46.33
C ILE A 490 26.67 11.16 45.38
N VAL A 491 27.42 10.96 44.29
CA VAL A 491 27.65 12.02 43.30
C VAL A 491 26.53 12.00 42.27
N ILE A 492 25.66 13.01 42.30
CA ILE A 492 24.59 13.18 41.30
C ILE A 492 25.17 13.82 40.03
N ARG A 493 25.06 13.11 38.90
CA ARG A 493 25.53 13.58 37.59
C ARG A 493 24.44 14.28 36.80
N GLU A 494 23.22 13.76 36.88
CA GLU A 494 22.08 14.25 36.10
C GLU A 494 20.77 13.95 36.83
N LYS A 495 19.78 14.83 36.71
CA LYS A 495 18.42 14.61 37.18
C LYS A 495 17.44 14.81 36.02
N LYS A 496 16.46 13.92 35.89
CA LYS A 496 15.34 14.05 34.93
C LYS A 496 14.03 13.70 35.58
N HIS A 497 12.96 14.32 35.11
CA HIS A 497 11.59 14.02 35.52
C HIS A 497 10.81 13.52 34.31
N TYR A 498 10.17 12.36 34.46
CA TYR A 498 9.36 11.74 33.43
C TYR A 498 7.96 11.42 33.92
N LYS A 499 6.95 11.61 33.07
CA LYS A 499 5.73 10.81 33.13
C LYS A 499 5.89 9.66 32.15
N GLN A 500 5.79 8.43 32.66
CA GLN A 500 6.00 7.22 31.87
C GLN A 500 4.69 6.46 31.69
N PHE A 501 4.38 6.12 30.44
CA PHE A 501 3.24 5.29 30.07
C PHE A 501 3.77 4.01 29.42
N ASP A 502 3.64 2.90 30.12
CA ASP A 502 4.03 1.57 29.65
C ASP A 502 2.79 0.77 29.27
N THR A 503 2.74 0.27 28.03
CA THR A 503 1.79 -0.76 27.60
C THR A 503 2.54 -2.06 27.33
N TYR A 504 2.22 -3.10 28.09
CA TYR A 504 2.78 -4.44 27.96
C TYR A 504 1.84 -5.34 27.16
N PHE A 505 2.35 -5.87 26.05
CA PHE A 505 1.73 -6.90 25.22
C PHE A 505 2.24 -8.26 25.67
N LYS A 506 1.36 -9.14 26.14
CA LYS A 506 1.71 -10.48 26.64
C LYS A 506 1.32 -11.57 25.65
N PHE A 507 2.18 -12.57 25.52
CA PHE A 507 2.01 -13.71 24.61
C PHE A 507 2.15 -15.01 25.39
N ASN A 508 1.06 -15.74 25.54
CA ASN A 508 0.97 -16.96 26.34
C ASN A 508 1.82 -18.09 25.74
N SER A 509 1.99 -18.11 24.42
CA SER A 509 2.70 -19.17 23.70
C SER A 509 4.21 -19.15 23.88
N THR A 510 4.81 -17.97 24.07
CA THR A 510 6.28 -17.81 24.16
C THR A 510 6.78 -17.44 25.56
N GLY A 511 5.90 -16.96 26.44
CA GLY A 511 6.30 -16.39 27.74
C GLY A 511 7.03 -15.04 27.63
N GLU A 512 7.21 -14.53 26.41
CA GLU A 512 7.81 -13.23 26.13
C GLU A 512 6.77 -12.11 26.19
N MET A 513 7.24 -10.87 26.29
CA MET A 513 6.39 -9.69 26.26
C MET A 513 7.01 -8.56 25.44
N VAL A 514 6.18 -7.80 24.73
CA VAL A 514 6.61 -6.56 24.08
C VAL A 514 6.08 -5.38 24.88
N ARG A 515 6.98 -4.51 25.34
CA ARG A 515 6.61 -3.26 26.02
C ARG A 515 6.73 -2.09 25.06
N TYR A 516 5.62 -1.38 24.85
CA TYR A 516 5.61 -0.02 24.30
C TYR A 516 5.69 0.98 25.46
N ARG A 517 6.69 1.87 25.45
CA ARG A 517 6.88 2.90 26.47
C ARG A 517 6.87 4.28 25.83
N GLU A 518 6.10 5.21 26.37
CA GLU A 518 6.22 6.65 26.12
C GLU A 518 6.85 7.34 27.33
N ASP A 519 8.00 7.96 27.10
CA ASP A 519 8.69 8.81 28.07
C ASP A 519 8.37 10.28 27.78
N GLU A 520 7.51 10.90 28.58
CA GLU A 520 7.29 12.35 28.56
C GLU A 520 8.28 13.05 29.49
N LEU A 521 9.25 13.78 28.93
CA LEU A 521 10.19 14.58 29.72
C LEU A 521 9.49 15.84 30.25
N ILE A 522 9.54 16.06 31.56
CA ILE A 522 8.88 17.18 32.25
C ILE A 522 9.92 18.22 32.66
N ASP A 523 9.64 19.51 32.40
CA ASP A 523 10.46 20.63 32.87
C ASP A 523 10.12 21.05 34.32
N GLU A 524 10.87 22.03 34.85
CA GLU A 524 10.65 22.57 36.19
C GLU A 524 9.28 23.25 36.37
N ALA A 525 8.63 23.66 35.29
CA ALA A 525 7.29 24.25 35.30
C ALA A 525 6.18 23.18 35.23
N GLY A 526 6.53 21.90 35.16
CA GLY A 526 5.59 20.79 35.08
C GLY A 526 5.04 20.53 33.66
N LYS A 527 5.65 21.11 32.63
CA LYS A 527 5.22 20.98 31.23
C LYS A 527 6.03 19.90 30.51
N THR A 528 5.37 19.17 29.61
CA THR A 528 6.01 18.19 28.73
C THR A 528 6.87 18.90 27.67
N VAL A 529 8.17 18.58 27.67
CA VAL A 529 9.19 19.13 26.77
C VAL A 529 9.35 18.27 25.52
N SER A 530 9.33 16.95 25.69
CA SER A 530 9.50 15.98 24.61
C SER A 530 8.87 14.65 24.96
N VAL A 531 8.35 13.94 23.97
CA VAL A 531 7.83 12.58 24.11
C VAL A 531 8.72 11.63 23.32
N ARG A 532 9.19 10.57 23.98
CA ARG A 532 10.03 9.54 23.33
C ARG A 532 9.37 8.16 23.45
N PRO A 533 8.78 7.64 22.36
CA PRO A 533 8.25 6.28 22.33
C PRO A 533 9.37 5.24 22.07
N ARG A 534 9.26 4.04 22.65
CA ARG A 534 10.21 2.93 22.46
C ARG A 534 9.53 1.57 22.59
N LEU A 535 9.96 0.60 21.78
CA LEU A 535 9.60 -0.81 21.95
C LEU A 535 10.72 -1.57 22.66
N THR A 536 10.35 -2.50 23.53
CA THR A 536 11.28 -3.44 24.18
C THR A 536 10.66 -4.84 24.16
N LEU A 537 11.28 -5.78 23.43
CA LEU A 537 11.00 -7.20 23.64
C LEU A 537 11.70 -7.64 24.92
N ILE A 538 10.95 -8.27 25.81
CA ILE A 538 11.38 -8.75 27.12
C ILE A 538 11.22 -10.27 27.08
N GLY A 539 12.35 -10.98 27.04
CA GLY A 539 12.38 -12.44 27.09
C GLY A 539 12.12 -13.00 28.50
N GLU A 540 12.02 -14.33 28.60
CA GLU A 540 11.83 -15.01 29.89
C GLU A 540 12.97 -14.71 30.88
N ALA A 541 12.61 -14.69 32.16
CA ALA A 541 13.55 -14.50 33.26
C ALA A 541 14.43 -15.74 33.45
N LYS A 542 15.73 -15.66 33.13
CA LYS A 542 16.69 -16.70 33.53
C LYS A 542 17.00 -16.53 35.02
N HIS A 543 16.41 -17.38 35.85
CA HIS A 543 16.55 -17.33 37.30
C HIS A 543 17.94 -17.82 37.73
N GLY A 544 18.81 -16.88 38.12
CA GLY A 544 19.88 -17.15 39.08
C GLY A 544 19.57 -16.32 40.32
N ILE A 545 18.90 -16.90 41.32
CA ILE A 545 18.69 -16.19 42.59
C ILE A 545 20.00 -16.31 43.37
N SER A 546 20.73 -15.21 43.52
CA SER A 546 21.78 -15.13 44.54
C SER A 546 21.09 -15.15 45.91
N GLU A 547 21.32 -16.20 46.70
CA GLU A 547 20.73 -16.39 48.04
C GLU A 547 20.98 -15.20 48.99
N ASP A 548 22.05 -14.41 48.75
CA ASP A 548 22.46 -13.29 49.61
C ASP A 548 21.78 -11.94 49.29
N THR A 549 21.13 -11.79 48.13
CA THR A 549 20.70 -10.45 47.64
C THR A 549 19.31 -10.40 46.99
N LYS A 550 18.65 -11.55 46.79
CA LYS A 550 17.33 -11.65 46.14
C LYS A 550 17.22 -11.03 44.72
N SER A 551 18.29 -10.55 44.10
CA SER A 551 18.26 -9.81 42.82
C SER A 551 17.94 -10.63 41.57
N LEU A 552 17.24 -10.03 40.60
CA LEU A 552 17.07 -10.55 39.24
C LEU A 552 18.39 -10.41 38.45
N LEU A 553 18.85 -11.48 37.78
CA LEU A 553 20.15 -11.51 37.10
C LEU A 553 20.09 -11.29 35.57
N SER A 554 19.06 -11.73 34.82
CA SER A 554 18.88 -11.30 33.42
C SER A 554 17.50 -11.56 32.82
N ARG A 555 17.11 -10.72 31.85
CA ARG A 555 16.14 -11.01 30.76
C ARG A 555 16.78 -10.55 29.46
N SER A 556 16.68 -11.34 28.39
CA SER A 556 17.08 -10.86 27.06
C SER A 556 16.20 -9.67 26.70
N ARG A 557 16.81 -8.52 26.36
CA ARG A 557 16.08 -7.34 25.92
C ARG A 557 16.54 -6.92 24.53
N TYR A 558 15.56 -6.75 23.64
CA TYR A 558 15.79 -6.17 22.32
C TYR A 558 15.02 -4.86 22.26
N ILE A 559 15.70 -3.81 21.83
CA ILE A 559 15.14 -2.48 21.75
C ILE A 559 14.93 -2.13 20.29
N ALA A 560 13.77 -1.57 19.98
CA ALA A 560 13.48 -1.00 18.68
C ALA A 560 12.85 0.39 18.85
N GLN A 561 13.05 1.26 17.87
CA GLN A 561 12.36 2.55 17.84
C GLN A 561 10.87 2.33 17.60
N ALA A 562 10.04 3.07 18.32
CA ALA A 562 8.60 3.04 18.14
C ALA A 562 8.16 4.16 17.18
N GLY A 563 8.25 3.90 15.87
CA GLY A 563 7.87 4.85 14.82
C GLY A 563 6.37 4.97 14.55
N ASN A 564 5.58 3.99 15.00
CA ASN A 564 4.13 3.91 14.74
C ASN A 564 3.30 4.16 16.02
N SER A 565 1.99 4.31 15.85
CA SER A 565 1.07 4.53 16.97
C SER A 565 0.95 3.30 17.89
N LEU A 566 0.55 3.49 19.15
CA LEU A 566 0.24 2.38 20.05
C LEU A 566 -0.83 1.44 19.47
N ARG A 567 -1.83 1.99 18.76
CA ARG A 567 -2.88 1.21 18.10
C ARG A 567 -2.32 0.30 17.00
N PHE A 568 -1.41 0.81 16.16
CA PHE A 568 -0.72 0.00 15.15
C PHE A 568 -0.06 -1.22 15.80
N TYR A 569 0.66 -1.01 16.91
CA TYR A 569 1.36 -2.13 17.57
C TYR A 569 0.40 -3.15 18.20
N ARG A 570 -0.75 -2.73 18.72
CA ARG A 570 -1.80 -3.65 19.20
C ARG A 570 -2.29 -4.57 18.08
N GLU A 571 -2.60 -4.00 16.92
CA GLU A 571 -3.11 -4.74 15.76
C GLU A 571 -2.04 -5.62 15.10
N TYR A 572 -0.79 -5.14 15.02
CA TYR A 572 0.34 -5.87 14.42
C TYR A 572 0.82 -7.06 15.27
N PHE A 573 0.99 -6.85 16.57
CA PHE A 573 1.49 -7.92 17.43
C PHE A 573 0.40 -8.94 17.82
N LYS A 574 -0.88 -8.53 17.88
CA LYS A 574 -2.03 -9.37 18.29
C LYS A 574 -1.80 -10.09 19.64
N PRO A 575 -1.56 -9.36 20.74
CA PRO A 575 -1.29 -9.98 22.04
C PRO A 575 -2.52 -10.67 22.64
N ASP A 576 -2.28 -11.70 23.46
CA ASP A 576 -3.32 -12.39 24.23
C ASP A 576 -3.92 -11.50 25.33
N SER A 577 -3.09 -10.63 25.91
CA SER A 577 -3.54 -9.65 26.89
C SER A 577 -2.67 -8.39 26.91
N ILE A 578 -3.25 -7.31 27.38
CA ILE A 578 -2.61 -5.99 27.49
C ILE A 578 -2.64 -5.56 28.96
N LEU A 579 -1.52 -5.05 29.46
CA LEU A 579 -1.40 -4.46 30.80
C LEU A 579 -0.77 -3.08 30.71
N GLU A 580 -1.37 -2.10 31.37
CA GLU A 580 -0.91 -0.72 31.34
C GLU A 580 -0.30 -0.33 32.70
N VAL A 581 0.86 0.30 32.67
CA VAL A 581 1.52 0.87 33.85
C VAL A 581 1.79 2.35 33.61
N GLN A 582 1.30 3.20 34.51
CA GLN A 582 1.54 4.64 34.47
C GLN A 582 2.26 5.07 35.74
N LYS A 583 3.29 5.90 35.59
CA LYS A 583 4.04 6.40 36.73
C LYS A 583 4.69 7.75 36.50
N ASP A 584 4.81 8.50 37.58
CA ASP A 584 5.62 9.71 37.66
C ASP A 584 6.99 9.34 38.25
N ARG A 585 8.06 9.68 37.54
CA ARG A 585 9.43 9.24 37.85
C ARG A 585 10.40 10.40 37.94
N GLN A 586 11.07 10.55 39.07
CA GLN A 586 12.30 11.33 39.17
C GLN A 586 13.52 10.40 39.07
N ARG A 587 14.28 10.50 37.98
CA ARG A 587 15.48 9.72 37.73
C ARG A 587 16.73 10.54 38.06
N PHE A 588 17.59 9.98 38.88
CA PHE A 588 18.91 10.50 39.21
C PHE A 588 19.97 9.56 38.63
N HIS A 589 20.84 10.08 37.78
CA HIS A 589 22.05 9.39 37.36
C HIS A 589 23.13 9.70 38.38
N VAL A 590 23.63 8.67 39.06
CA VAL A 590 24.57 8.84 40.16
C VAL A 590 25.82 7.99 39.97
N THR A 591 26.93 8.46 40.51
CA THR A 591 28.15 7.68 40.71
C THR A 591 28.28 7.38 42.21
N PHE A 592 28.41 6.10 42.57
CA PHE A 592 28.58 5.61 43.94
C PHE A 592 29.66 4.53 43.97
N GLU A 593 30.67 4.69 44.84
CA GLU A 593 31.85 3.81 44.89
C GLU A 593 32.42 3.50 43.49
N GLU A 594 32.66 4.54 42.69
CA GLU A 594 33.19 4.48 41.30
C GLU A 594 32.29 3.78 40.25
N ASN A 595 31.07 3.41 40.63
CA ASN A 595 30.11 2.73 39.77
C ASN A 595 28.91 3.62 39.45
N ASN A 596 28.39 3.51 38.22
CA ASN A 596 27.23 4.29 37.78
C ASN A 596 25.92 3.53 38.07
N PHE A 597 24.96 4.26 38.64
CA PHE A 597 23.62 3.77 38.95
C PHE A 597 22.57 4.79 38.50
N PHE A 598 21.36 4.28 38.26
CA PHE A 598 20.14 5.08 38.23
C PHE A 598 19.39 4.86 39.53
N ILE A 599 19.05 5.97 40.21
CA ILE A 599 18.07 5.96 41.30
C ILE A 599 16.78 6.55 40.74
N ASN A 600 15.71 5.77 40.70
CA ASN A 600 14.40 6.23 40.28
C ASN A 600 13.48 6.33 41.49
N LEU A 601 12.90 7.51 41.70
CA LEU A 601 11.84 7.75 42.65
C LEU A 601 10.52 7.72 41.88
N ASP A 602 9.76 6.65 42.06
CA ASP A 602 8.57 6.35 41.27
C ASP A 602 7.31 6.50 42.13
N GLU A 603 6.35 7.26 41.63
CA GLU A 603 4.97 7.30 42.12
C GLU A 603 4.07 6.60 41.09
N MET A 604 3.47 5.48 41.51
CA MET A 604 2.70 4.61 40.62
C MET A 604 1.25 5.09 40.56
N ASN A 605 0.84 5.51 39.37
CA ASN A 605 -0.52 6.03 39.12
C ASN A 605 -1.46 4.92 38.62
N GLN A 606 -0.92 3.95 37.89
CA GLN A 606 -1.67 2.79 37.41
C GLN A 606 -0.72 1.58 37.34
N PRO A 607 -1.03 0.45 38.00
CA PRO A 607 -1.94 0.39 39.15
C PRO A 607 -1.45 1.29 40.31
N GLU A 608 -2.35 1.75 41.18
CA GLU A 608 -2.03 2.60 42.34
C GLU A 608 -1.36 1.80 43.48
N ILE A 609 -0.18 1.23 43.20
CA ILE A 609 0.54 0.35 44.13
C ILE A 609 1.46 1.13 45.10
N GLY A 610 1.50 2.46 45.00
CA GLY A 610 2.20 3.36 45.93
C GLY A 610 3.52 3.93 45.39
N LYS A 611 4.42 4.31 46.31
CA LYS A 611 5.69 4.98 46.00
C LYS A 611 6.85 4.01 46.17
N TYR A 612 7.82 4.08 45.27
CA TYR A 612 8.96 3.18 45.23
C TYR A 612 10.27 3.91 44.98
N VAL A 613 11.33 3.41 45.60
CA VAL A 613 12.71 3.77 45.27
C VAL A 613 13.32 2.59 44.53
N GLU A 614 13.66 2.77 43.27
CA GLU A 614 14.33 1.77 42.44
C GLU A 614 15.80 2.16 42.26
N VAL A 615 16.70 1.25 42.64
CA VAL A 615 18.12 1.33 42.27
C VAL A 615 18.35 0.39 41.10
N LYS A 616 18.90 0.92 40.01
CA LYS A 616 19.11 0.21 38.76
C LYS A 616 20.51 0.42 38.21
N ALA A 617 21.13 -0.63 37.70
CA ALA A 617 22.34 -0.56 36.89
C ALA A 617 22.33 -1.63 35.81
N THR A 618 23.17 -1.46 34.79
CA THR A 618 23.32 -2.43 33.70
C THR A 618 24.80 -2.71 33.42
N THR A 619 25.08 -3.88 32.83
CA THR A 619 26.42 -4.31 32.44
C THR A 619 26.38 -5.49 31.47
N PHE A 620 27.46 -5.66 30.69
CA PHE A 620 27.68 -6.82 29.82
C PHE A 620 28.37 -8.00 30.54
N SER A 621 28.89 -7.79 31.76
CA SER A 621 29.65 -8.79 32.51
C SER A 621 28.85 -9.33 33.69
N SER A 622 28.69 -10.66 33.78
CA SER A 622 28.03 -11.31 34.93
C SER A 622 28.77 -11.06 36.24
N HIS A 623 30.10 -11.02 36.22
CA HIS A 623 30.91 -10.74 37.40
C HIS A 623 30.75 -9.30 37.88
N ASP A 624 30.70 -8.34 36.96
CA ASP A 624 30.40 -6.93 37.27
C ASP A 624 28.96 -6.79 37.81
N ALA A 625 28.03 -7.61 37.30
CA ALA A 625 26.65 -7.59 37.76
C ALA A 625 26.51 -8.02 39.22
N GLU A 626 27.23 -9.06 39.64
CA GLU A 626 27.29 -9.49 41.05
C GLU A 626 27.86 -8.39 41.96
N GLN A 627 28.92 -7.69 41.52
CA GLN A 627 29.52 -6.60 42.26
C GLN A 627 28.56 -5.41 42.38
N LYS A 628 27.98 -4.96 41.26
CA LYS A 628 26.99 -3.87 41.23
C LYS A 628 25.75 -4.19 42.06
N ASN A 629 25.35 -5.45 42.14
CA ASN A 629 24.25 -5.87 42.98
C ASN A 629 24.55 -5.75 44.48
N LYS A 630 25.76 -6.11 44.92
CA LYS A 630 26.21 -5.84 46.31
C LYS A 630 26.23 -4.34 46.60
N LEU A 631 26.71 -3.54 45.65
CA LEU A 631 26.75 -2.07 45.75
C LEU A 631 25.35 -1.44 45.77
N ALA A 632 24.39 -1.99 45.02
CA ALA A 632 23.00 -1.54 45.05
C ALA A 632 22.38 -1.70 46.44
N GLY A 633 22.72 -2.78 47.16
CA GLY A 633 22.33 -2.97 48.56
C GLY A 633 22.89 -1.88 49.49
N LYS A 634 24.19 -1.59 49.40
CA LYS A 634 24.80 -0.47 50.15
C LYS A 634 24.20 0.88 49.79
N LEU A 635 23.86 1.08 48.52
CA LEU A 635 23.26 2.32 48.04
C LEU A 635 21.86 2.51 48.64
N LEU A 636 21.06 1.44 48.76
CA LEU A 636 19.79 1.49 49.49
C LEU A 636 19.98 1.89 50.96
N GLU A 637 20.97 1.32 51.65
CA GLU A 637 21.29 1.68 53.04
C GLU A 637 21.71 3.14 53.19
N ALA A 638 22.53 3.64 52.25
CA ALA A 638 22.91 5.05 52.18
C ALA A 638 21.70 5.98 51.99
N LEU A 639 20.66 5.52 51.26
CA LEU A 639 19.37 6.19 51.12
C LEU A 639 18.43 6.00 52.32
N GLY A 640 18.86 5.27 53.37
CA GLY A 640 18.08 5.02 54.57
C GLY A 640 17.02 3.93 54.45
N LEU A 641 17.18 3.04 53.47
CA LEU A 641 16.24 1.97 53.17
C LEU A 641 16.85 0.63 53.61
N THR A 642 16.01 -0.31 54.05
CA THR A 642 16.46 -1.63 54.50
C THR A 642 16.40 -2.63 53.34
N LYS A 643 17.49 -3.39 53.16
CA LYS A 643 17.58 -4.43 52.13
C LYS A 643 16.53 -5.53 52.29
N ASP A 644 16.08 -5.83 53.52
CA ASP A 644 15.07 -6.85 53.79
C ASP A 644 13.69 -6.51 53.19
N SER A 645 13.42 -5.23 52.94
CA SER A 645 12.17 -4.73 52.32
C SER A 645 12.23 -4.63 50.80
N SER A 646 13.33 -5.10 50.19
CA SER A 646 13.50 -5.04 48.74
C SER A 646 12.68 -6.08 47.99
N ILE A 647 12.19 -5.66 46.82
CA ILE A 647 11.47 -6.49 45.85
C ILE A 647 12.13 -6.38 44.47
N HIS A 648 11.95 -7.43 43.67
CA HIS A 648 12.64 -7.57 42.36
C HIS A 648 11.68 -7.72 41.19
N GLU A 649 10.40 -7.93 41.49
CA GLU A 649 9.32 -7.91 40.52
C GLU A 649 9.37 -6.62 39.69
N ASP A 650 9.04 -6.73 38.41
CA ASP A 650 8.75 -5.56 37.60
C ASP A 650 7.38 -5.00 37.97
N TYR A 651 7.16 -3.71 37.75
CA TYR A 651 5.89 -3.06 38.12
C TYR A 651 4.64 -3.69 37.47
N HIS A 652 4.78 -4.38 36.34
CA HIS A 652 3.68 -5.10 35.67
C HIS A 652 3.34 -6.46 36.30
N GLU A 653 4.17 -6.93 37.23
CA GLU A 653 4.02 -8.19 37.97
C GLU A 653 3.42 -7.96 39.35
N MET A 654 3.60 -6.75 39.88
CA MET A 654 3.05 -6.31 41.15
C MET A 654 1.54 -6.12 41.05
N LYS A 655 0.79 -6.64 42.03
CA LYS A 655 -0.67 -6.53 42.13
C LYS A 655 -1.10 -5.70 43.33
#